data_AF-A0A6A2XAP0-F1
#
_entry.id   AF-A0A6A2XAP0-F1
#
_cell.length_a   1.000
_cell.length_b   1.000
_cell.length_c   1.000
_cell.angle_alpha   90.00
_cell.angle_beta   90.00
_cell.angle_gamma   90.00
#
_symmetry.space_group_name_H-M   'P 1'
#
loop_
_entity.id
_entity.type
_entity.pdbx_description
1 polymer ?
#
loop_
_entity_poly.entity_id
_entity_poly.type
_entity_poly.pdbx_seq_one_letter_code
_entity_poly.pdbx_strand_id
1 'polypeptide(L)'
;MPLRLAVALFCATVSLFPIAGAEDPYRFYSWNVTYGDIYPLGVRQTGLLINGQFPGPDIHSVTNDNLIINVFNNLNESFLISWNGIQQRRNSYEDGVYGTTCPIPPGKNFTYILQVKDQIGSFYYYPSLGFHKAAGGFGGIRILSRPRIPVPFSDPAGDYTVLIGDWYKSNHTVLQAHLDRGKKLPFPDGILINGRGPGGASLNVEQGKTYRLRISNVGLQNSLNFRIQNHRLTLVEVEGTHTLQTTYSSIDLHLGQSCSVLFTADQPAQDYYIVVNTRFTNPVLTTTGTLRYSNSAGPVSGPPPGGPTIQIDWSLNQARSIRTNLTASGPRPNPQGSYHYVFPLFNRTPLKLADYFKIGGVFRPGSISDNPYGGGIYLDTSVLNADYRAFVEIVFQNDENIVQSWHLNGYSFFVVGMDGGQWTVASRNGYNLRDAVSRCTTQIERILKDDASEGKGERARMASFVGAIAITDLVKTTLGPKGMSTGRGQEVTVTNDGATILKSLHIDNPAEKSLMNFVLVHKSSWKNYISKVQDDEVGDGTTSVVVLAEELLREAEKLVAAKIHPMTMISGYRMAAECARNALLQRVMDNKENAAHGDSEICSEIQVGLDENCNDHFEFQNSFSGYDVFCTTTVDAVMRLKGSTNLEAIQIIKKPGGSLKDSFLDEGFILDKKIGLGHPKWIENANILVANTAMDTDKVKIYGARARVDSMSKVAEIEGAEKEKMRKKVQKIITHGINCFVNRQLIYNFPEELFADAVVLAIEHADFDGIERLALVTGGEIASTFDNPESVKLGHCKLIEEIMIGEDKLIHFSGVEMGQACTIVLRGASHHVLDEAERSLHDALCVLSQTVNDTRVVLGGGWPEMVMAKAVDELVRQTPGKKSHAVEAFSLALVAIPTIIADNAGLDSADLVAQLRAEHHKEGCNTGIDVITGSARVCLWLVSHMSGRTVGDMAELGISESFKVKQAVSLSGTEAAEMILRVNEIITCTPRKREDRM
;
A
#
# COMPACT_ATOMS: atom_id res chain seq x y z
N MET A 1 -81.88 -62.29 -23.44
CA MET A 1 -82.09 -60.85 -23.23
C MET A 1 -80.98 -60.08 -22.46
N PRO A 2 -79.74 -60.57 -22.20
CA PRO A 2 -78.77 -59.81 -21.39
C PRO A 2 -77.82 -58.92 -22.21
N LEU A 3 -77.61 -59.19 -23.50
CA LEU A 3 -76.54 -58.53 -24.26
C LEU A 3 -76.86 -57.08 -24.63
N ARG A 4 -78.13 -56.74 -24.91
CA ARG A 4 -78.52 -55.37 -25.26
C ARG A 4 -78.52 -54.42 -24.06
N LEU A 5 -78.82 -54.92 -22.86
CA LEU A 5 -78.78 -54.11 -21.63
C LEU A 5 -77.34 -53.85 -21.18
N ALA A 6 -76.45 -54.84 -21.32
CA ALA A 6 -75.03 -54.67 -21.01
C ALA A 6 -74.34 -53.67 -21.95
N VAL A 7 -74.66 -53.69 -23.25
CA VAL A 7 -74.09 -52.73 -24.21
C VAL A 7 -74.62 -51.31 -23.96
N ALA A 8 -75.91 -51.16 -23.62
CA ALA A 8 -76.47 -49.85 -23.28
C ALA A 8 -75.87 -49.26 -21.99
N LEU A 9 -75.68 -50.08 -20.95
CA LEU A 9 -75.02 -49.66 -19.71
C LEU A 9 -73.52 -49.35 -19.90
N PHE A 10 -72.83 -50.08 -20.79
CA PHE A 10 -71.43 -49.79 -21.13
C PHE A 10 -71.30 -48.48 -21.92
N CYS A 11 -72.19 -48.22 -22.89
CA CYS A 11 -72.19 -46.94 -23.61
C CYS A 11 -72.58 -45.76 -22.72
N ALA A 12 -73.50 -45.94 -21.77
CA ALA A 12 -73.89 -44.90 -20.80
C ALA A 12 -72.78 -44.61 -19.76
N THR A 13 -71.99 -45.61 -19.36
CA THR A 13 -70.87 -45.42 -18.43
C THR A 13 -69.65 -44.79 -19.11
N VAL A 14 -69.36 -45.11 -20.38
CA VAL A 14 -68.28 -44.46 -21.15
C VAL A 14 -68.60 -43.01 -21.49
N SER A 15 -69.87 -42.63 -21.65
CA SER A 15 -70.29 -41.24 -21.89
C SER A 15 -70.37 -40.38 -20.62
N LEU A 16 -70.22 -40.98 -19.43
CA LEU A 16 -70.20 -40.28 -18.13
C LEU A 16 -68.79 -40.12 -17.54
N PHE A 17 -67.74 -40.60 -18.19
CA PHE A 17 -66.37 -40.22 -17.84
C PHE A 17 -66.06 -38.85 -18.48
N PRO A 18 -65.94 -37.76 -17.70
CA PRO A 18 -65.28 -36.58 -18.23
C PRO A 18 -63.87 -37.02 -18.60
N ILE A 19 -63.53 -36.91 -19.89
CA ILE A 19 -62.14 -36.98 -20.35
C ILE A 19 -61.48 -35.73 -19.75
N ALA A 20 -61.02 -35.84 -18.51
CA ALA A 20 -60.15 -34.86 -17.91
C ALA A 20 -58.84 -34.94 -18.68
N GLY A 21 -58.60 -33.99 -19.59
CA GLY A 21 -57.30 -33.79 -20.19
C GLY A 21 -56.30 -33.53 -19.08
N ALA A 22 -55.51 -34.54 -18.72
CA ALA A 22 -54.51 -34.49 -17.65
C ALA A 22 -53.20 -33.82 -18.08
N GLU A 23 -53.26 -32.97 -19.11
CA GLU A 23 -52.10 -32.32 -19.70
C GLU A 23 -51.96 -30.88 -19.18
N ASP A 24 -50.72 -30.43 -19.00
CA ASP A 24 -50.46 -29.06 -18.55
C ASP A 24 -50.93 -28.03 -19.60
N PRO A 25 -51.37 -26.81 -19.19
CA PRO A 25 -51.93 -25.81 -20.09
C PRO A 25 -50.96 -25.37 -21.19
N TYR A 26 -51.46 -25.22 -22.42
CA TYR A 26 -50.71 -24.70 -23.56
C TYR A 26 -50.96 -23.19 -23.76
N ARG A 27 -49.89 -22.44 -24.02
CA ARG A 27 -49.90 -21.02 -24.38
C ARG A 27 -49.31 -20.85 -25.77
N PHE A 28 -50.04 -20.21 -26.67
CA PHE A 28 -49.62 -20.01 -28.05
C PHE A 28 -49.26 -18.55 -28.29
N TYR A 29 -48.11 -18.33 -28.92
CA TYR A 29 -47.61 -17.02 -29.31
C TYR A 29 -47.18 -17.07 -30.78
N SER A 30 -47.56 -16.04 -31.54
CA SER A 30 -47.12 -15.85 -32.92
C SER A 30 -46.33 -14.55 -33.00
N TRP A 31 -45.06 -14.65 -33.38
CA TRP A 31 -44.11 -13.54 -33.41
C TRP A 31 -43.64 -13.27 -34.82
N ASN A 32 -43.84 -12.05 -35.28
CA ASN A 32 -43.35 -11.55 -36.55
C ASN A 32 -42.13 -10.67 -36.30
N VAL A 33 -40.97 -11.12 -36.76
CA VAL A 33 -39.68 -10.44 -36.57
C VAL A 33 -39.35 -9.61 -37.80
N THR A 34 -39.25 -8.29 -37.63
CA THR A 34 -39.04 -7.32 -38.72
C THR A 34 -38.05 -6.23 -38.32
N TYR A 35 -37.43 -5.59 -39.32
CA TYR A 35 -36.72 -4.33 -39.12
C TYR A 35 -37.70 -3.15 -39.14
N GLY A 36 -37.48 -2.19 -38.23
CA GLY A 36 -38.23 -0.94 -38.19
C GLY A 36 -37.43 0.22 -37.61
N ASP A 37 -37.99 1.43 -37.67
CA ASP A 37 -37.35 2.62 -37.12
C ASP A 37 -37.58 2.72 -35.60
N ILE A 38 -36.49 2.86 -34.83
CA ILE A 38 -36.51 3.11 -33.39
C ILE A 38 -35.71 4.36 -33.03
N TYR A 39 -36.04 4.98 -31.89
CA TYR A 39 -35.44 6.24 -31.42
C TYR A 39 -35.03 6.17 -29.93
N PRO A 40 -34.26 5.16 -29.49
CA PRO A 40 -33.98 4.93 -28.07
C PRO A 40 -33.20 6.07 -27.41
N LEU A 41 -32.25 6.69 -28.13
CA LEU A 41 -31.45 7.84 -27.67
C LEU A 41 -31.73 9.12 -28.48
N GLY A 42 -32.93 9.25 -29.04
CA GLY A 42 -33.35 10.40 -29.86
C GLY A 42 -32.78 10.43 -31.29
N VAL A 43 -31.93 9.46 -31.66
CA VAL A 43 -31.41 9.28 -33.02
C VAL A 43 -32.21 8.18 -33.71
N ARG A 44 -32.60 8.39 -34.97
CA ARG A 44 -33.26 7.37 -35.80
C ARG A 44 -32.30 6.23 -36.09
N GLN A 45 -32.69 5.00 -35.78
CA GLN A 45 -31.91 3.81 -36.04
C GLN A 45 -32.81 2.66 -36.55
N THR A 46 -32.24 1.77 -37.34
CA THR A 46 -32.88 0.50 -37.70
C THR A 46 -32.78 -0.46 -36.52
N GLY A 47 -33.92 -0.79 -35.91
CA GLY A 47 -34.03 -1.72 -34.79
C GLY A 47 -34.83 -2.96 -35.14
N LEU A 48 -34.66 -4.01 -34.35
CA LEU A 48 -35.36 -5.27 -34.50
C LEU A 48 -36.65 -5.26 -33.66
N LEU A 49 -37.77 -5.38 -34.33
CA LEU A 49 -39.12 -5.35 -33.76
C LEU A 49 -39.72 -6.75 -33.75
N ILE A 50 -40.38 -7.10 -32.64
CA ILE A 50 -41.20 -8.32 -32.54
C ILE A 50 -42.66 -7.87 -32.46
N ASN A 51 -43.48 -8.26 -33.43
CA ASN A 51 -44.87 -7.80 -33.56
C ASN A 51 -44.99 -6.26 -33.58
N GLY A 52 -44.01 -5.58 -34.17
CA GLY A 52 -43.96 -4.11 -34.23
C GLY A 52 -43.59 -3.42 -32.92
N GLN A 53 -43.19 -4.18 -31.88
CA GLN A 53 -42.85 -3.64 -30.55
C GLN A 53 -41.34 -3.63 -30.31
N PHE A 54 -40.88 -2.58 -29.62
CA PHE A 54 -39.55 -2.47 -29.03
C PHE A 54 -39.64 -1.80 -27.65
N PRO A 55 -39.19 -2.45 -26.55
CA PRO A 55 -38.77 -3.85 -26.47
C PRO A 55 -39.84 -4.84 -26.94
N GLY A 56 -39.46 -6.10 -27.13
CA GLY A 56 -40.39 -7.15 -27.55
C GLY A 56 -41.49 -7.44 -26.52
N PRO A 57 -42.56 -8.15 -26.91
CA PRO A 57 -43.69 -8.45 -26.03
C PRO A 57 -43.30 -9.32 -24.83
N ASP A 58 -43.84 -9.00 -23.65
CA ASP A 58 -43.64 -9.81 -22.44
C ASP A 58 -44.40 -11.15 -22.54
N ILE A 59 -43.75 -12.25 -22.15
CA ILE A 59 -44.40 -13.56 -21.97
C ILE A 59 -44.89 -13.67 -20.53
N HIS A 60 -46.18 -13.93 -20.36
CA HIS A 60 -46.79 -14.20 -19.06
C HIS A 60 -47.17 -15.68 -18.99
N SER A 61 -46.59 -16.40 -18.02
CA SER A 61 -46.78 -17.83 -17.85
C SER A 61 -46.93 -18.22 -16.37
N VAL A 62 -47.52 -19.38 -16.12
CA VAL A 62 -47.55 -20.01 -14.79
C VAL A 62 -46.64 -21.25 -14.84
N THR A 63 -46.01 -21.61 -13.72
CA THR A 63 -45.16 -22.81 -13.66
C THR A 63 -45.89 -24.05 -14.21
N ASN A 64 -45.13 -24.83 -14.98
CA ASN A 64 -45.49 -26.02 -15.76
C ASN A 64 -46.32 -25.79 -17.04
N ASP A 65 -46.69 -24.56 -17.40
CA ASP A 65 -47.32 -24.30 -18.70
C ASP A 65 -46.37 -24.71 -19.86
N ASN A 66 -46.96 -25.19 -20.95
CA ASN A 66 -46.28 -25.44 -22.23
C ASN A 66 -46.38 -24.17 -23.10
N LEU A 67 -45.25 -23.61 -23.50
CA LEU A 67 -45.16 -22.42 -24.35
C LEU A 67 -44.85 -22.83 -25.79
N ILE A 68 -45.76 -22.51 -26.70
CA ILE A 68 -45.63 -22.75 -28.14
C ILE A 68 -45.45 -21.39 -28.83
N ILE A 69 -44.25 -21.11 -29.31
CA ILE A 69 -43.89 -19.78 -29.84
C ILE A 69 -43.48 -19.92 -31.30
N ASN A 70 -44.36 -19.54 -32.21
CA ASN A 70 -44.10 -19.57 -33.65
C ASN A 70 -43.47 -18.25 -34.11
N VAL A 71 -42.21 -18.30 -34.51
CA VAL A 71 -41.39 -17.15 -34.89
C VAL A 71 -41.25 -17.11 -36.41
N PHE A 72 -41.81 -16.08 -37.03
CA PHE A 72 -41.65 -15.77 -38.46
C PHE A 72 -40.48 -14.81 -38.64
N ASN A 73 -39.45 -15.25 -39.37
CA ASN A 73 -38.32 -14.40 -39.72
C ASN A 73 -38.60 -13.64 -41.02
N ASN A 74 -38.96 -12.36 -40.92
CA ASN A 74 -39.12 -11.45 -42.06
C ASN A 74 -37.92 -10.51 -42.24
N LEU A 75 -36.77 -10.85 -41.67
CA LEU A 75 -35.50 -10.17 -41.92
C LEU A 75 -34.87 -10.65 -43.23
N ASN A 76 -33.86 -9.94 -43.72
CA ASN A 76 -33.03 -10.34 -44.86
C ASN A 76 -31.85 -11.25 -44.46
N GLU A 77 -31.79 -11.66 -43.20
CA GLU A 77 -30.73 -12.48 -42.62
C GLU A 77 -31.29 -13.58 -41.70
N SER A 78 -30.48 -14.60 -41.43
CA SER A 78 -30.90 -15.72 -40.56
C SER A 78 -31.10 -15.24 -39.12
N PHE A 79 -32.08 -15.80 -38.42
CA PHE A 79 -32.47 -15.36 -37.08
C PHE A 79 -32.57 -16.53 -36.10
N LEU A 80 -32.23 -16.28 -34.83
CA LEU A 80 -32.42 -17.20 -33.71
C LEU A 80 -32.75 -16.41 -32.45
N ILE A 81 -33.59 -16.98 -31.58
CA ILE A 81 -33.97 -16.40 -30.29
C ILE A 81 -33.63 -17.37 -29.16
N SER A 82 -32.91 -16.89 -28.15
CA SER A 82 -32.50 -17.64 -26.97
C SER A 82 -33.31 -17.24 -25.74
N TRP A 83 -33.46 -18.19 -24.81
CA TRP A 83 -34.32 -18.10 -23.64
C TRP A 83 -33.48 -18.07 -22.35
N ASN A 84 -33.05 -16.88 -21.90
CA ASN A 84 -32.13 -16.75 -20.77
C ASN A 84 -32.74 -17.31 -19.48
N GLY A 85 -32.13 -18.36 -18.93
CA GLY A 85 -32.52 -18.99 -17.67
C GLY A 85 -33.70 -19.98 -17.76
N ILE A 86 -34.29 -20.20 -18.94
CA ILE A 86 -35.30 -21.25 -19.13
C ILE A 86 -34.62 -22.60 -19.31
N GLN A 87 -35.01 -23.59 -18.52
CA GLN A 87 -34.39 -24.91 -18.54
C GLN A 87 -34.96 -25.78 -19.67
N GLN A 88 -34.13 -26.09 -20.66
CA GLN A 88 -34.51 -26.92 -21.81
C GLN A 88 -34.41 -28.42 -21.50
N ARG A 89 -35.24 -28.89 -20.56
CA ARG A 89 -35.21 -30.27 -20.05
C ARG A 89 -35.52 -31.27 -21.16
N ARG A 90 -34.53 -32.09 -21.53
CA ARG A 90 -34.65 -33.08 -22.61
C ARG A 90 -35.13 -32.47 -23.93
N ASN A 91 -34.93 -31.17 -24.16
CA ASN A 91 -35.13 -30.54 -25.47
C ASN A 91 -34.15 -29.40 -25.77
N SER A 92 -32.86 -29.70 -25.82
CA SER A 92 -31.80 -28.72 -26.11
C SER A 92 -31.92 -28.09 -27.51
N TYR A 93 -32.70 -28.68 -28.42
CA TYR A 93 -32.96 -28.11 -29.75
C TYR A 93 -33.80 -26.82 -29.69
N GLU A 94 -34.51 -26.57 -28.59
CA GLU A 94 -35.37 -25.39 -28.40
C GLU A 94 -34.65 -24.20 -27.74
N ASP A 95 -33.38 -24.38 -27.39
CA ASP A 95 -32.56 -23.40 -26.68
C ASP A 95 -32.26 -22.15 -27.50
N GLY A 96 -32.29 -22.29 -28.84
CA GLY A 96 -32.22 -21.20 -29.78
C GLY A 96 -30.83 -20.61 -29.94
N VAL A 97 -29.79 -21.44 -29.81
CA VAL A 97 -28.38 -21.06 -29.92
C VAL A 97 -27.77 -21.76 -31.13
N TYR A 98 -26.84 -21.09 -31.82
CA TYR A 98 -26.14 -21.70 -32.94
C TYR A 98 -25.36 -22.95 -32.48
N GLY A 99 -25.59 -24.08 -33.15
CA GLY A 99 -24.99 -25.38 -32.83
C GLY A 99 -25.95 -26.36 -32.15
N THR A 100 -26.94 -25.87 -31.39
CA THR A 100 -28.04 -26.68 -30.85
C THR A 100 -29.31 -26.56 -31.68
N THR A 101 -29.64 -25.34 -32.10
CA THR A 101 -30.81 -25.02 -32.94
C THR A 101 -30.35 -24.48 -34.30
N CYS A 102 -31.11 -24.75 -35.35
CA CYS A 102 -30.77 -24.29 -36.69
C CYS A 102 -31.34 -22.90 -36.96
N PRO A 103 -30.54 -21.97 -37.52
CA PRO A 103 -31.02 -20.63 -37.79
C PRO A 103 -32.25 -20.61 -38.69
N ILE A 104 -33.23 -19.79 -38.33
CA ILE A 104 -34.45 -19.59 -39.12
C ILE A 104 -34.05 -18.77 -40.35
N PRO A 105 -34.12 -19.33 -41.57
CA PRO A 105 -33.75 -18.58 -42.77
C PRO A 105 -34.72 -17.42 -43.04
N PRO A 106 -34.30 -16.40 -43.81
CA PRO A 106 -35.20 -15.33 -44.28
C PRO A 106 -36.49 -15.87 -44.92
N GLY A 107 -37.63 -15.32 -44.54
CA GLY A 107 -38.95 -15.69 -45.05
C GLY A 107 -39.47 -17.05 -44.56
N LYS A 108 -38.80 -17.69 -43.60
CA LYS A 108 -39.23 -18.95 -42.98
C LYS A 108 -39.68 -18.71 -41.53
N ASN A 109 -40.31 -19.73 -40.96
CA ASN A 109 -40.71 -19.73 -39.57
C ASN A 109 -40.22 -20.98 -38.85
N PHE A 110 -40.14 -20.88 -37.53
CA PHE A 110 -39.84 -21.99 -36.65
C PHE A 110 -40.69 -21.89 -35.39
N THR A 111 -41.18 -23.02 -34.90
CA THR A 111 -42.02 -23.07 -33.70
C THR A 111 -41.22 -23.65 -32.55
N TYR A 112 -40.97 -22.82 -31.54
CA TYR A 112 -40.35 -23.24 -30.29
C TYR A 112 -41.37 -23.90 -29.38
N ILE A 113 -41.00 -25.03 -28.78
CA ILE A 113 -41.84 -25.79 -27.85
C ILE A 113 -41.13 -25.90 -26.51
N LEU A 114 -41.47 -24.99 -25.58
CA LEU A 114 -40.83 -24.89 -24.27
C LEU A 114 -41.77 -25.38 -23.18
N GLN A 115 -41.24 -25.99 -22.13
CA GLN A 115 -42.01 -26.29 -20.92
C GLN A 115 -41.36 -25.61 -19.72
N VAL A 116 -42.07 -24.66 -19.09
CA VAL A 116 -41.57 -23.96 -17.89
C VAL A 116 -41.83 -24.76 -16.62
N LYS A 117 -41.38 -26.02 -16.63
CA LYS A 117 -41.63 -26.98 -15.56
C LYS A 117 -40.78 -26.67 -14.34
N ASP A 118 -41.41 -26.57 -13.18
CA ASP A 118 -40.72 -26.33 -11.91
C ASP A 118 -39.79 -25.10 -12.01
N GLN A 119 -40.27 -24.01 -12.63
CA GLN A 119 -39.56 -22.73 -12.69
C GLN A 119 -40.53 -21.61 -12.32
N ILE A 120 -40.09 -20.70 -11.45
CA ILE A 120 -40.86 -19.53 -11.02
C ILE A 120 -39.86 -18.38 -11.00
N GLY A 121 -40.24 -17.21 -11.49
CA GLY A 121 -39.39 -16.02 -11.42
C GLY A 121 -39.31 -15.25 -12.72
N SER A 122 -38.18 -14.55 -12.88
CA SER A 122 -37.98 -13.49 -13.85
C SER A 122 -36.88 -13.86 -14.81
N PHE A 123 -37.23 -13.94 -16.09
CA PHE A 123 -36.37 -14.36 -17.18
C PHE A 123 -36.54 -13.38 -18.34
N TYR A 124 -35.73 -13.53 -19.40
CA TYR A 124 -35.89 -12.73 -20.61
C TYR A 124 -35.43 -13.53 -21.83
N TYR A 125 -35.85 -13.12 -23.02
CA TYR A 125 -35.36 -13.66 -24.27
C TYR A 125 -34.57 -12.62 -25.05
N TYR A 126 -33.68 -13.07 -25.92
CA TYR A 126 -32.85 -12.21 -26.76
C TYR A 126 -32.37 -12.93 -28.02
N PRO A 127 -32.07 -12.22 -29.13
CA PRO A 127 -31.57 -12.87 -30.32
C PRO A 127 -30.08 -13.21 -30.19
N SER A 128 -29.70 -14.41 -30.62
CA SER A 128 -28.36 -14.99 -30.37
C SER A 128 -27.44 -15.01 -31.58
N LEU A 129 -27.94 -14.68 -32.77
CA LEU A 129 -27.20 -14.68 -34.03
C LEU A 129 -26.90 -13.26 -34.53
N GLY A 130 -25.87 -13.11 -35.37
CA GLY A 130 -25.64 -11.90 -36.18
C GLY A 130 -25.44 -10.62 -35.38
N PHE A 131 -25.07 -10.73 -34.10
CA PHE A 131 -25.01 -9.58 -33.17
C PHE A 131 -26.34 -8.81 -33.07
N HIS A 132 -27.47 -9.43 -33.42
CA HIS A 132 -28.81 -8.81 -33.45
C HIS A 132 -29.25 -8.26 -32.10
N LYS A 133 -28.72 -8.78 -30.99
CA LYS A 133 -29.00 -8.27 -29.64
C LYS A 133 -28.70 -6.77 -29.52
N ALA A 134 -27.71 -6.27 -30.26
CA ALA A 134 -27.37 -4.85 -30.32
C ALA A 134 -28.44 -3.98 -31.00
N ALA A 135 -29.29 -4.57 -31.84
CA ALA A 135 -30.40 -3.90 -32.52
C ALA A 135 -31.75 -4.07 -31.79
N GLY A 136 -31.79 -4.80 -30.66
CA GLY A 136 -33.01 -5.06 -29.90
C GLY A 136 -33.44 -6.52 -29.91
N GLY A 137 -34.74 -6.77 -30.11
CA GLY A 137 -35.28 -8.13 -30.13
C GLY A 137 -35.40 -8.84 -28.79
N PHE A 138 -35.12 -8.15 -27.68
CA PHE A 138 -35.23 -8.70 -26.34
C PHE A 138 -36.57 -8.32 -25.68
N GLY A 139 -37.04 -9.16 -24.77
CA GLY A 139 -38.26 -8.94 -24.00
C GLY A 139 -38.32 -9.82 -22.75
N GLY A 140 -39.21 -9.49 -21.81
CA GLY A 140 -39.31 -10.16 -20.52
C GLY A 140 -40.12 -11.46 -20.56
N ILE A 141 -39.82 -12.36 -19.64
CA ILE A 141 -40.59 -13.58 -19.38
C ILE A 141 -40.88 -13.62 -17.88
N ARG A 142 -42.16 -13.66 -17.53
CA ARG A 142 -42.64 -13.77 -16.16
C ARG A 142 -43.27 -15.12 -15.94
N ILE A 143 -42.70 -15.90 -15.02
CA ILE A 143 -43.26 -17.18 -14.62
C ILE A 143 -43.77 -17.06 -13.19
N LEU A 144 -45.09 -17.20 -13.03
CA LEU A 144 -45.80 -17.06 -11.76
C LEU A 144 -45.93 -18.41 -11.04
N SER A 145 -46.01 -18.36 -9.70
CA SER A 145 -46.36 -19.51 -8.89
C SER A 145 -47.83 -19.89 -9.09
N ARG A 146 -48.15 -21.17 -8.91
CA ARG A 146 -49.56 -21.62 -8.85
C ARG A 146 -50.18 -21.18 -7.51
N PRO A 147 -51.50 -20.90 -7.42
CA PRO A 147 -52.16 -20.38 -6.20
C PRO A 147 -52.00 -21.19 -4.90
N ARG A 148 -51.46 -22.41 -4.94
CA ARG A 148 -51.19 -23.27 -3.76
C ARG A 148 -49.71 -23.39 -3.40
N ILE A 149 -48.82 -22.77 -4.16
CA ILE A 149 -47.38 -22.76 -3.89
C ILE A 149 -47.08 -21.44 -3.16
N PRO A 150 -46.77 -21.47 -1.85
CA PRO A 150 -46.46 -20.26 -1.13
C PRO A 150 -45.19 -19.62 -1.69
N VAL A 151 -45.17 -18.29 -1.77
CA VAL A 151 -43.97 -17.49 -2.03
C VAL A 151 -43.55 -16.80 -0.73
N PRO A 152 -42.26 -16.52 -0.50
CA PRO A 152 -41.76 -16.04 0.80
C PRO A 152 -42.08 -14.57 1.09
N PHE A 153 -43.04 -13.96 0.40
CA PHE A 153 -43.46 -12.55 0.55
C PHE A 153 -44.95 -12.41 0.23
N SER A 154 -45.58 -11.34 0.71
CA SER A 154 -46.98 -11.03 0.44
C SER A 154 -47.23 -10.65 -1.02
N ASP A 155 -48.45 -10.86 -1.51
CA ASP A 155 -48.82 -10.51 -2.88
C ASP A 155 -48.65 -8.99 -3.12
N PRO A 156 -47.84 -8.59 -4.12
CA PRO A 156 -47.63 -7.18 -4.43
C PRO A 156 -48.86 -6.58 -5.14
N ALA A 157 -49.06 -5.26 -4.98
CA ALA A 157 -50.12 -4.52 -5.65
C ALA A 157 -49.94 -4.42 -7.17
N GLY A 158 -48.70 -4.59 -7.65
CA GLY A 158 -48.37 -4.64 -9.07
C GLY A 158 -47.03 -5.33 -9.31
N ASP A 159 -46.89 -5.90 -10.50
CA ASP A 159 -45.70 -6.63 -10.95
C ASP A 159 -45.26 -6.07 -12.32
N TYR A 160 -44.05 -5.50 -12.41
CA TYR A 160 -43.54 -4.81 -13.60
C TYR A 160 -42.22 -5.40 -14.11
N THR A 161 -42.07 -5.57 -15.42
CA THR A 161 -40.79 -5.84 -16.08
C THR A 161 -40.01 -4.53 -16.26
N VAL A 162 -38.73 -4.56 -15.89
CA VAL A 162 -37.78 -3.46 -16.10
C VAL A 162 -36.53 -4.01 -16.80
N LEU A 163 -36.47 -3.81 -18.12
CA LEU A 163 -35.33 -4.17 -18.95
C LEU A 163 -34.35 -3.00 -18.97
N ILE A 164 -33.15 -3.19 -18.45
CA ILE A 164 -32.07 -2.19 -18.43
C ILE A 164 -30.91 -2.66 -19.29
N GLY A 165 -30.22 -1.77 -19.98
CA GLY A 165 -29.08 -2.17 -20.80
C GLY A 165 -28.32 -0.99 -21.39
N ASP A 166 -27.01 -1.17 -21.62
CA ASP A 166 -26.21 -0.28 -22.44
C ASP A 166 -26.66 -0.32 -23.91
N TRP A 167 -26.53 0.81 -24.61
CA TRP A 167 -26.99 0.97 -25.99
C TRP A 167 -26.01 1.76 -26.85
N TYR A 168 -26.01 1.44 -28.14
CA TYR A 168 -25.12 2.01 -29.15
C TYR A 168 -25.90 2.75 -30.23
N LYS A 169 -25.39 3.92 -30.63
CA LYS A 169 -25.90 4.66 -31.80
C LYS A 169 -25.49 4.00 -33.13
N SER A 170 -24.46 3.15 -33.09
CA SER A 170 -24.04 2.35 -34.25
C SER A 170 -24.95 1.15 -34.49
N ASN A 171 -25.18 0.82 -35.76
CA ASN A 171 -25.95 -0.36 -36.17
C ASN A 171 -25.20 -1.66 -35.82
N HIS A 172 -25.94 -2.75 -35.56
CA HIS A 172 -25.36 -4.06 -35.16
C HIS A 172 -24.35 -4.60 -36.16
N THR A 173 -24.56 -4.37 -37.46
CA THR A 173 -23.63 -4.81 -38.54
C THR A 173 -22.24 -4.15 -38.43
N VAL A 174 -22.18 -2.89 -38.02
CA VAL A 174 -20.92 -2.14 -37.85
C VAL A 174 -20.18 -2.60 -36.59
N LEU A 175 -20.92 -2.90 -35.53
CA LEU A 175 -20.37 -3.43 -34.29
C LEU A 175 -19.85 -4.87 -34.48
N GLN A 176 -20.61 -5.71 -35.21
CA GLN A 176 -20.17 -7.04 -35.61
C GLN A 176 -18.86 -6.96 -36.42
N ALA A 177 -18.80 -6.11 -37.44
CA ALA A 177 -17.59 -5.94 -38.25
C ALA A 177 -16.38 -5.41 -37.46
N HIS A 178 -16.60 -4.70 -36.35
CA HIS A 178 -15.51 -4.32 -35.43
C HIS A 178 -14.92 -5.55 -34.74
N LEU A 179 -15.78 -6.39 -34.16
CA LEU A 179 -15.40 -7.63 -33.50
C LEU A 179 -14.72 -8.60 -34.47
N ASP A 180 -15.27 -8.77 -35.67
CA ASP A 180 -14.72 -9.67 -36.70
C ASP A 180 -13.31 -9.25 -37.16
N ARG A 181 -12.94 -7.98 -37.01
CA ARG A 181 -11.58 -7.47 -37.27
C ARG A 181 -10.65 -7.59 -36.06
N GLY A 182 -11.07 -8.27 -35.00
CA GLY A 182 -10.34 -8.38 -33.73
C GLY A 182 -10.26 -7.06 -32.95
N LYS A 183 -11.14 -6.09 -33.24
CA LYS A 183 -11.20 -4.83 -32.49
C LYS A 183 -12.24 -4.93 -31.38
N LYS A 184 -11.96 -4.26 -30.26
CA LYS A 184 -12.90 -4.13 -29.15
C LYS A 184 -14.13 -3.30 -29.56
N LEU A 185 -15.25 -3.56 -28.90
CA LEU A 185 -16.44 -2.70 -29.01
C LEU A 185 -16.09 -1.29 -28.52
N PRO A 186 -16.64 -0.24 -29.15
CA PRO A 186 -16.53 1.12 -28.64
C PRO A 186 -17.23 1.23 -27.28
N PHE A 187 -16.97 2.33 -26.56
CA PHE A 187 -17.75 2.60 -25.36
C PHE A 187 -19.22 2.87 -25.72
N PRO A 188 -20.21 2.37 -24.96
CA PRO A 188 -21.63 2.62 -25.26
C PRO A 188 -22.00 4.10 -25.27
N ASP A 189 -23.04 4.46 -26.03
CA ASP A 189 -23.52 5.84 -26.17
C ASP A 189 -24.52 6.25 -25.08
N GLY A 190 -25.15 5.29 -24.41
CA GLY A 190 -26.14 5.56 -23.36
C GLY A 190 -26.67 4.28 -22.69
N ILE A 191 -27.60 4.46 -21.75
CA ILE A 191 -28.34 3.37 -21.09
C ILE A 191 -29.83 3.56 -21.36
N LEU A 192 -30.55 2.44 -21.56
CA LEU A 192 -31.99 2.41 -21.71
C LEU A 192 -32.69 1.79 -20.50
N ILE A 193 -33.90 2.27 -20.22
CA ILE A 193 -34.87 1.63 -19.33
C ILE A 193 -36.11 1.32 -20.17
N ASN A 194 -36.48 0.04 -20.30
CA ASN A 194 -37.58 -0.43 -21.15
C ASN A 194 -37.53 0.15 -22.58
N GLY A 195 -36.33 0.17 -23.18
CA GLY A 195 -36.10 0.67 -24.54
C GLY A 195 -36.16 2.20 -24.70
N ARG A 196 -36.27 2.96 -23.60
CA ARG A 196 -36.33 4.42 -23.60
C ARG A 196 -35.05 5.01 -23.00
N GLY A 197 -34.56 6.10 -23.60
CA GLY A 197 -33.45 6.89 -23.07
C GLY A 197 -33.84 7.78 -21.88
N PRO A 198 -32.97 8.74 -21.50
CA PRO A 198 -33.14 9.55 -20.30
C PRO A 198 -34.51 10.26 -20.23
N GLY A 199 -35.21 10.11 -19.12
CA GLY A 199 -36.53 10.70 -18.85
C GLY A 199 -37.71 10.02 -19.58
N GLY A 200 -37.46 9.04 -20.44
CA GLY A 200 -38.50 8.45 -21.30
C GLY A 200 -39.29 7.29 -20.67
N ALA A 201 -38.82 6.70 -19.57
CA ALA A 201 -39.49 5.61 -18.87
C ALA A 201 -40.31 6.12 -17.68
N SER A 202 -41.51 5.57 -17.47
CA SER A 202 -42.31 5.87 -16.28
C SER A 202 -43.04 4.66 -15.72
N LEU A 203 -43.21 4.60 -14.40
CA LEU A 203 -43.96 3.58 -13.66
C LEU A 203 -44.98 4.29 -12.76
N ASN A 204 -46.25 3.88 -12.81
CA ASN A 204 -47.31 4.48 -12.00
C ASN A 204 -47.56 3.63 -10.75
N VAL A 205 -47.61 4.28 -9.58
CA VAL A 205 -47.82 3.63 -8.27
C VAL A 205 -48.79 4.40 -7.40
N GLU A 206 -49.40 3.69 -6.46
CA GLU A 206 -50.26 4.26 -5.43
C GLU A 206 -49.51 4.30 -4.09
N GLN A 207 -49.65 5.42 -3.38
CA GLN A 207 -49.00 5.63 -2.09
C GLN A 207 -49.41 4.54 -1.07
N GLY A 208 -48.44 4.05 -0.30
CA GLY A 208 -48.61 3.04 0.74
C GLY A 208 -48.64 1.59 0.25
N LYS A 209 -48.66 1.34 -1.06
CA LYS A 209 -48.67 -0.02 -1.62
C LYS A 209 -47.26 -0.53 -1.94
N THR A 210 -47.09 -1.85 -1.89
CA THR A 210 -45.84 -2.54 -2.23
C THR A 210 -45.92 -3.11 -3.64
N TYR A 211 -44.87 -2.88 -4.43
CA TYR A 211 -44.77 -3.30 -5.83
C TYR A 211 -43.56 -4.19 -6.06
N ARG A 212 -43.66 -5.10 -7.05
CA ARG A 212 -42.56 -5.95 -7.51
C ARG A 212 -42.00 -5.43 -8.82
N LEU A 213 -40.69 -5.25 -8.88
CA LEU A 213 -39.94 -4.94 -10.09
C LEU A 213 -39.07 -6.13 -10.46
N ARG A 214 -39.25 -6.63 -11.68
CA ARG A 214 -38.45 -7.70 -12.29
C ARG A 214 -37.43 -7.07 -13.21
N ILE A 215 -36.22 -6.91 -12.72
CA ILE A 215 -35.17 -6.14 -13.36
C ILE A 215 -34.21 -7.10 -14.07
N SER A 216 -34.02 -6.92 -15.38
CA SER A 216 -33.12 -7.75 -16.18
C SER A 216 -32.12 -6.88 -16.93
N ASN A 217 -30.82 -7.18 -16.80
CA ASN A 217 -29.78 -6.52 -17.58
C ASN A 217 -29.63 -7.19 -18.97
N VAL A 218 -30.23 -6.55 -19.97
CA VAL A 218 -30.27 -7.00 -21.38
C VAL A 218 -29.18 -6.34 -22.25
N GLY A 219 -28.23 -5.62 -21.64
CA GLY A 219 -27.14 -4.91 -22.33
C GLY A 219 -26.16 -5.84 -23.06
N LEU A 220 -25.05 -5.26 -23.53
CA LEU A 220 -23.98 -6.00 -24.21
C LEU A 220 -22.67 -6.05 -23.41
N GLN A 221 -22.39 -5.05 -22.57
CA GLN A 221 -21.06 -4.91 -21.98
C GLN A 221 -21.07 -4.65 -20.47
N ASN A 222 -21.89 -3.70 -20.00
CA ASN A 222 -21.65 -3.10 -18.68
C ASN A 222 -22.54 -3.67 -17.57
N SER A 223 -21.96 -3.77 -16.37
CA SER A 223 -22.74 -3.89 -15.12
C SER A 223 -23.46 -2.57 -14.83
N LEU A 224 -24.71 -2.66 -14.37
CA LEU A 224 -25.57 -1.51 -14.15
C LEU A 224 -26.05 -1.46 -12.70
N ASN A 225 -26.02 -0.29 -12.08
CA ASN A 225 -26.62 -0.07 -10.76
C ASN A 225 -28.02 0.50 -10.94
N PHE A 226 -29.00 -0.08 -10.24
CA PHE A 226 -30.39 0.36 -10.25
C PHE A 226 -30.78 0.89 -8.87
N ARG A 227 -31.47 2.04 -8.83
CA ARG A 227 -32.01 2.63 -7.61
C ARG A 227 -33.24 3.49 -7.87
N ILE A 228 -34.02 3.72 -6.81
CA ILE A 228 -35.17 4.61 -6.80
C ILE A 228 -34.93 5.67 -5.72
N GLN A 229 -35.08 6.93 -6.06
CA GLN A 229 -34.87 8.07 -5.15
C GLN A 229 -35.70 7.89 -3.88
N ASN A 230 -35.06 7.91 -2.71
CA ASN A 230 -35.65 7.78 -1.38
C ASN A 230 -36.41 6.47 -1.09
N HIS A 231 -36.31 5.46 -1.95
CA HIS A 231 -36.96 4.17 -1.71
C HIS A 231 -35.92 3.07 -1.47
N ARG A 232 -36.24 2.13 -0.59
CA ARG A 232 -35.43 0.94 -0.34
C ARG A 232 -35.95 -0.24 -1.16
N LEU A 233 -35.04 -1.09 -1.61
CA LEU A 233 -35.29 -2.24 -2.47
C LEU A 233 -35.01 -3.54 -1.70
N THR A 234 -36.02 -4.37 -1.47
CA THR A 234 -35.86 -5.68 -0.85
C THR A 234 -35.71 -6.74 -1.93
N LEU A 235 -34.54 -7.36 -2.01
CA LEU A 235 -34.25 -8.44 -2.97
C LEU A 235 -34.96 -9.73 -2.55
N VAL A 236 -35.81 -10.27 -3.43
CA VAL A 236 -36.63 -11.47 -3.14
C VAL A 236 -36.38 -12.64 -4.10
N GLU A 237 -35.76 -12.38 -5.24
CA GLU A 237 -35.50 -13.38 -6.28
C GLU A 237 -34.27 -12.99 -7.10
N VAL A 238 -33.45 -13.98 -7.47
CA VAL A 238 -32.38 -13.86 -8.47
C VAL A 238 -32.46 -15.06 -9.42
N GLU A 239 -32.61 -14.81 -10.72
CA GLU A 239 -32.65 -15.82 -11.79
C GLU A 239 -33.57 -17.01 -11.49
N GLY A 240 -34.78 -16.72 -10.99
CA GLY A 240 -35.77 -17.74 -10.63
C GLY A 240 -35.57 -18.44 -9.28
N THR A 241 -34.56 -18.05 -8.50
CA THR A 241 -34.32 -18.58 -7.16
C THR A 241 -34.73 -17.57 -6.09
N HIS A 242 -35.54 -17.99 -5.13
CA HIS A 242 -35.88 -17.17 -3.97
C HIS A 242 -34.67 -16.97 -3.05
N THR A 243 -34.38 -15.72 -2.72
CA THR A 243 -33.23 -15.36 -1.88
C THR A 243 -33.64 -15.12 -0.44
N LEU A 244 -32.69 -15.21 0.49
CA LEU A 244 -32.85 -14.57 1.79
C LEU A 244 -33.07 -13.07 1.54
N GLN A 245 -34.10 -12.51 2.16
CA GLN A 245 -34.52 -11.15 1.86
C GLN A 245 -33.56 -10.17 2.50
N THR A 246 -32.88 -9.41 1.65
CA THR A 246 -31.96 -8.35 2.05
C THR A 246 -32.41 -7.05 1.42
N THR A 247 -32.42 -5.98 2.22
CA THR A 247 -32.84 -4.65 1.78
C THR A 247 -31.61 -3.81 1.41
N TYR A 248 -31.65 -3.21 0.23
CA TYR A 248 -30.60 -2.35 -0.31
C TYR A 248 -31.14 -0.97 -0.66
N SER A 249 -30.27 0.04 -0.65
CA SER A 249 -30.56 1.38 -1.21
C SER A 249 -30.43 1.42 -2.74
N SER A 250 -29.54 0.60 -3.28
CA SER A 250 -29.31 0.40 -4.71
C SER A 250 -28.88 -1.04 -4.94
N ILE A 251 -29.07 -1.58 -6.15
CA ILE A 251 -28.66 -2.94 -6.49
C ILE A 251 -27.79 -2.95 -7.76
N ASP A 252 -26.64 -3.61 -7.69
CA ASP A 252 -25.79 -3.88 -8.86
C ASP A 252 -26.32 -5.12 -9.60
N LEU A 253 -26.56 -4.98 -10.91
CA LEU A 253 -27.04 -6.01 -11.83
C LEU A 253 -25.98 -6.24 -12.92
N HIS A 254 -25.33 -7.41 -12.86
CA HIS A 254 -24.35 -7.81 -13.86
C HIS A 254 -25.02 -8.19 -15.19
N LEU A 255 -24.23 -8.21 -16.26
CA LEU A 255 -24.73 -8.55 -17.59
C LEU A 255 -25.43 -9.92 -17.60
N GLY A 256 -26.64 -9.97 -18.16
CA GLY A 256 -27.45 -11.17 -18.27
C GLY A 256 -28.13 -11.63 -16.97
N GLN A 257 -27.91 -10.92 -15.86
CA GLN A 257 -28.56 -11.21 -14.58
C GLN A 257 -30.00 -10.67 -14.57
N SER A 258 -30.90 -11.42 -13.94
CA SER A 258 -32.27 -11.00 -13.64
C SER A 258 -32.56 -11.12 -12.15
N CYS A 259 -33.19 -10.10 -11.56
CA CYS A 259 -33.60 -10.11 -10.16
C CYS A 259 -35.02 -9.57 -9.98
N SER A 260 -35.69 -9.97 -8.89
CA SER A 260 -36.90 -9.29 -8.43
C SER A 260 -36.63 -8.55 -7.13
N VAL A 261 -37.06 -7.29 -7.08
CA VAL A 261 -37.07 -6.48 -5.87
C VAL A 261 -38.48 -6.04 -5.52
N LEU A 262 -38.76 -5.96 -4.22
CA LEU A 262 -39.95 -5.33 -3.67
C LEU A 262 -39.58 -3.93 -3.18
N PHE A 263 -40.43 -2.94 -3.45
CA PHE A 263 -40.35 -1.63 -2.83
C PHE A 263 -41.75 -1.17 -2.42
N THR A 264 -41.82 -0.38 -1.36
CA THR A 264 -43.07 0.21 -0.87
C THR A 264 -43.10 1.67 -1.25
N ALA A 265 -44.22 2.15 -1.80
CA ALA A 265 -44.43 3.55 -2.16
C ALA A 265 -44.76 4.39 -0.90
N ASP A 266 -43.85 4.42 0.07
CA ASP A 266 -44.03 5.00 1.41
C ASP A 266 -43.63 6.48 1.52
N GLN A 267 -43.24 7.11 0.41
CA GLN A 267 -42.77 8.49 0.39
C GLN A 267 -43.93 9.49 0.22
N PRO A 268 -43.72 10.81 0.48
CA PRO A 268 -44.70 11.85 0.21
C PRO A 268 -45.23 11.83 -1.23
N ALA A 269 -46.45 12.33 -1.45
CA ALA A 269 -47.17 12.33 -2.73
C ALA A 269 -46.49 13.23 -3.80
N GLN A 270 -45.40 12.73 -4.37
CA GLN A 270 -44.56 13.39 -5.37
C GLN A 270 -44.02 12.34 -6.35
N ASP A 271 -43.51 12.77 -7.50
CA ASP A 271 -42.81 11.90 -8.43
C ASP A 271 -41.34 11.74 -8.03
N TYR A 272 -40.76 10.55 -8.22
CA TYR A 272 -39.38 10.21 -7.82
C TYR A 272 -38.54 9.71 -9.00
N TYR A 273 -37.23 9.94 -8.98
CA TYR A 273 -36.34 9.39 -10.01
C TYR A 273 -36.13 7.89 -9.83
N ILE A 274 -36.26 7.15 -10.94
CA ILE A 274 -35.61 5.85 -11.13
C ILE A 274 -34.27 6.14 -11.80
N VAL A 275 -33.17 5.64 -11.25
CA VAL A 275 -31.83 5.93 -11.79
C VAL A 275 -31.09 4.64 -12.11
N VAL A 276 -30.50 4.60 -13.30
CA VAL A 276 -29.62 3.53 -13.73
C VAL A 276 -28.31 4.12 -14.25
N ASN A 277 -27.18 3.64 -13.75
CA ASN A 277 -25.85 4.07 -14.21
C ASN A 277 -24.88 2.90 -14.41
N THR A 278 -23.87 3.10 -15.26
CA THR A 278 -22.80 2.11 -15.44
C THR A 278 -21.93 2.00 -14.20
N ARG A 279 -21.42 0.79 -13.97
CA ARG A 279 -20.47 0.48 -12.91
C ARG A 279 -19.12 0.13 -13.52
N PHE A 280 -18.05 0.50 -12.82
CA PHE A 280 -16.66 0.17 -13.19
C PHE A 280 -16.17 0.75 -14.53
N THR A 281 -16.82 1.83 -15.01
CA THR A 281 -16.42 2.51 -16.25
C THR A 281 -16.08 3.98 -16.01
N ASN A 282 -15.21 4.52 -16.87
CA ASN A 282 -14.97 5.96 -17.00
C ASN A 282 -15.03 6.34 -18.49
N PRO A 283 -15.99 7.17 -18.94
CA PRO A 283 -16.99 7.90 -18.15
C PRO A 283 -18.11 7.01 -17.58
N VAL A 284 -18.85 7.54 -16.61
CA VAL A 284 -20.06 6.90 -16.06
C VAL A 284 -21.27 7.38 -16.86
N LEU A 285 -21.98 6.46 -17.51
CA LEU A 285 -23.25 6.79 -18.18
C LEU A 285 -24.38 6.70 -17.16
N THR A 286 -25.33 7.63 -17.22
CA THR A 286 -26.51 7.65 -16.34
C THR A 286 -27.76 7.90 -17.16
N THR A 287 -28.82 7.16 -16.88
CA THR A 287 -30.15 7.37 -17.43
C THR A 287 -31.18 7.41 -16.31
N THR A 288 -32.25 8.17 -16.50
CA THR A 288 -33.31 8.36 -15.50
C THR A 288 -34.67 7.95 -16.04
N GLY A 289 -35.54 7.45 -15.17
CA GLY A 289 -36.97 7.27 -15.38
C GLY A 289 -37.77 7.94 -14.26
N THR A 290 -39.09 7.92 -14.37
CA THR A 290 -40.00 8.56 -13.41
C THR A 290 -40.88 7.52 -12.71
N LEU A 291 -40.83 7.46 -11.38
CA LEU A 291 -41.82 6.78 -10.56
C LEU A 291 -42.93 7.78 -10.21
N ARG A 292 -44.10 7.61 -10.83
CA ARG A 292 -45.25 8.53 -10.69
C ARG A 292 -46.20 8.06 -9.63
N TYR A 293 -46.41 8.90 -8.61
CA TYR A 293 -47.42 8.63 -7.59
C TYR A 293 -48.79 9.08 -8.12
N SER A 294 -49.83 8.27 -7.93
CA SER A 294 -51.18 8.54 -8.43
C SER A 294 -51.80 9.83 -7.89
N ASN A 295 -51.32 10.30 -6.72
CA ASN A 295 -51.72 11.53 -6.05
C ASN A 295 -50.69 12.66 -6.15
N SER A 296 -49.69 12.54 -7.04
CA SER A 296 -48.67 13.56 -7.29
C SER A 296 -49.23 14.74 -8.11
N ALA A 297 -48.84 15.97 -7.74
CA ALA A 297 -49.30 17.20 -8.39
C ALA A 297 -48.23 17.91 -9.24
N GLY A 298 -47.00 17.36 -9.33
CA GLY A 298 -45.89 18.02 -10.02
C GLY A 298 -44.78 17.06 -10.49
N PRO A 299 -43.88 17.52 -11.38
CA PRO A 299 -42.77 16.71 -11.87
C PRO A 299 -41.76 16.40 -10.76
N VAL A 300 -40.89 15.41 -11.01
CA VAL A 300 -39.83 15.01 -10.08
C VAL A 300 -38.99 16.22 -9.66
N SER A 301 -38.65 16.32 -8.37
CA SER A 301 -37.87 17.42 -7.81
C SER A 301 -36.53 16.95 -7.21
N GLY A 302 -35.55 17.87 -7.18
CA GLY A 302 -34.20 17.63 -6.66
C GLY A 302 -33.24 16.98 -7.67
N PRO A 303 -31.96 16.78 -7.29
CA PRO A 303 -31.00 16.06 -8.13
C PRO A 303 -31.26 14.54 -8.10
N PRO A 304 -30.95 13.80 -9.19
CA PRO A 304 -30.96 12.34 -9.16
C PRO A 304 -30.05 11.82 -8.03
N PRO A 305 -30.45 10.76 -7.29
CA PRO A 305 -29.63 10.20 -6.22
C PRO A 305 -28.24 9.82 -6.71
N GLY A 306 -27.20 10.25 -5.98
CA GLY A 306 -25.83 9.79 -6.19
C GLY A 306 -25.73 8.27 -6.00
N GLY A 307 -24.92 7.60 -6.83
CA GLY A 307 -24.74 6.15 -6.79
C GLY A 307 -23.27 5.75 -6.72
N PRO A 308 -22.97 4.52 -6.30
CA PRO A 308 -21.61 3.98 -6.34
C PRO A 308 -21.12 3.94 -7.79
N THR A 309 -19.90 4.41 -8.06
CA THR A 309 -19.34 4.50 -9.42
C THR A 309 -18.27 3.44 -9.67
N ILE A 310 -17.19 3.46 -8.88
CA ILE A 310 -16.01 2.58 -9.05
C ILE A 310 -15.77 1.63 -7.87
N GLN A 311 -16.64 1.61 -6.86
CA GLN A 311 -16.47 0.78 -5.65
C GLN A 311 -16.73 -0.70 -5.97
N ILE A 312 -15.67 -1.47 -6.25
CA ILE A 312 -15.74 -2.90 -6.58
C ILE A 312 -16.10 -3.73 -5.34
N ASP A 313 -15.49 -3.45 -4.19
CA ASP A 313 -15.73 -4.21 -2.95
C ASP A 313 -17.19 -4.25 -2.54
N TRP A 314 -17.91 -3.14 -2.72
CA TRP A 314 -19.33 -3.08 -2.43
C TRP A 314 -20.14 -4.03 -3.32
N SER A 315 -19.84 -4.08 -4.62
CA SER A 315 -20.50 -4.98 -5.57
C SER A 315 -20.16 -6.44 -5.30
N LEU A 316 -18.90 -6.74 -4.97
CA LEU A 316 -18.47 -8.09 -4.59
C LEU A 316 -19.16 -8.55 -3.30
N ASN A 317 -19.26 -7.67 -2.30
CA ASN A 317 -19.96 -7.96 -1.05
C ASN A 317 -21.46 -8.15 -1.27
N GLN A 318 -22.10 -7.36 -2.14
CA GLN A 318 -23.48 -7.60 -2.55
C GLN A 318 -23.63 -8.99 -3.16
N ALA A 319 -22.82 -9.34 -4.16
CA ALA A 319 -22.85 -10.64 -4.81
C ALA A 319 -22.61 -11.81 -3.82
N ARG A 320 -21.68 -11.63 -2.87
CA ARG A 320 -21.40 -12.57 -1.78
C ARG A 320 -22.51 -12.63 -0.73
N SER A 321 -23.31 -11.61 -0.55
CA SER A 321 -24.41 -11.61 0.43
C SER A 321 -25.69 -12.27 -0.10
N ILE A 322 -25.81 -12.45 -1.42
CA ILE A 322 -26.93 -13.14 -2.05
C ILE A 322 -26.84 -14.64 -1.71
N ARG A 323 -27.91 -15.16 -1.11
CA ARG A 323 -28.02 -16.51 -0.57
C ARG A 323 -29.40 -17.07 -0.89
N THR A 324 -29.47 -18.34 -1.25
CA THR A 324 -30.74 -19.03 -1.50
C THR A 324 -31.52 -19.19 -0.18
N ASN A 325 -32.82 -18.88 -0.19
CA ASN A 325 -33.68 -19.18 0.94
C ASN A 325 -34.07 -20.66 0.94
N LEU A 326 -33.34 -21.48 1.68
CA LEU A 326 -33.55 -22.93 1.75
C LEU A 326 -34.90 -23.36 2.33
N THR A 327 -35.63 -22.45 2.99
CA THR A 327 -36.95 -22.70 3.59
C THR A 327 -38.11 -22.36 2.66
N ALA A 328 -37.87 -21.56 1.61
CA ALA A 328 -38.90 -21.15 0.68
C ALA A 328 -39.36 -22.34 -0.18
N SER A 329 -40.68 -22.48 -0.38
CA SER A 329 -41.25 -23.40 -1.35
C SER A 329 -40.93 -22.93 -2.75
N GLY A 330 -39.90 -23.53 -3.34
CA GLY A 330 -39.49 -23.30 -4.71
C GLY A 330 -39.00 -24.62 -5.31
N PRO A 331 -39.18 -24.81 -6.62
CA PRO A 331 -38.69 -25.99 -7.31
C PRO A 331 -37.16 -26.08 -7.20
N ARG A 332 -36.69 -27.11 -6.50
CA ARG A 332 -35.27 -27.44 -6.42
C ARG A 332 -34.86 -28.04 -7.77
N PRO A 333 -33.77 -27.59 -8.42
CA PRO A 333 -33.28 -28.23 -9.63
C PRO A 333 -32.93 -29.69 -9.31
N ASN A 334 -33.81 -30.62 -9.69
CA ASN A 334 -33.53 -32.04 -9.56
C ASN A 334 -32.83 -32.49 -10.86
N PRO A 335 -31.59 -32.98 -10.80
CA PRO A 335 -30.89 -33.41 -12.00
C PRO A 335 -31.39 -34.81 -12.39
N GLN A 336 -32.33 -34.91 -13.33
CA GLN A 336 -32.76 -36.21 -13.87
C GLN A 336 -33.02 -36.20 -15.39
N GLY A 337 -32.17 -36.96 -16.09
CA GLY A 337 -32.60 -37.83 -17.19
C GLY A 337 -31.91 -37.61 -18.53
N SER A 338 -31.40 -38.71 -19.07
CA SER A 338 -30.78 -38.93 -20.38
C SER A 338 -31.64 -38.49 -21.58
N TYR A 339 -30.95 -38.22 -22.70
CA TYR A 339 -31.48 -37.57 -23.91
C TYR A 339 -31.75 -38.56 -25.05
N HIS A 340 -32.87 -38.39 -25.75
CA HIS A 340 -33.19 -39.00 -27.05
C HIS A 340 -33.75 -37.91 -27.96
N TYR A 341 -33.31 -37.82 -29.22
CA TYR A 341 -33.81 -36.85 -30.19
C TYR A 341 -33.97 -37.42 -31.60
N VAL A 342 -34.93 -36.83 -32.33
CA VAL A 342 -35.41 -37.18 -33.67
C VAL A 342 -34.94 -36.14 -34.70
N PHE A 343 -34.82 -36.56 -35.97
CA PHE A 343 -34.05 -35.97 -37.08
C PHE A 343 -34.77 -34.92 -37.94
N PRO A 344 -34.06 -33.89 -38.46
CA PRO A 344 -33.70 -33.84 -39.90
C PRO A 344 -32.27 -33.27 -40.23
N LEU A 345 -31.85 -33.33 -41.51
CA LEU A 345 -30.48 -33.19 -42.07
C LEU A 345 -30.00 -31.73 -42.36
N PHE A 346 -28.69 -31.46 -42.18
CA PHE A 346 -27.99 -30.17 -42.38
C PHE A 346 -26.68 -30.26 -43.21
N ASN A 347 -26.16 -29.09 -43.61
CA ASN A 347 -24.94 -28.87 -44.44
C ASN A 347 -23.63 -28.67 -43.61
N ARG A 348 -23.72 -28.67 -42.27
CA ARG A 348 -22.61 -28.89 -41.31
C ARG A 348 -23.17 -29.75 -40.19
N THR A 349 -22.48 -30.82 -39.80
CA THR A 349 -22.96 -31.78 -38.81
C THR A 349 -22.95 -31.16 -37.40
N PRO A 350 -24.10 -31.02 -36.72
CA PRO A 350 -24.13 -30.58 -35.31
C PRO A 350 -23.29 -31.51 -34.42
N LEU A 351 -22.69 -30.97 -33.35
CA LEU A 351 -21.73 -31.69 -32.50
C LEU A 351 -22.26 -33.04 -32.00
N LYS A 352 -23.49 -33.06 -31.48
CA LYS A 352 -24.12 -34.29 -31.00
C LYS A 352 -24.45 -35.28 -32.11
N LEU A 353 -24.70 -34.81 -33.33
CA LEU A 353 -24.91 -35.69 -34.48
C LEU A 353 -23.58 -36.28 -34.96
N ALA A 354 -22.50 -35.49 -34.96
CA ALA A 354 -21.17 -35.98 -35.26
C ALA A 354 -20.71 -37.03 -34.25
N ASP A 355 -20.99 -36.83 -32.97
CA ASP A 355 -20.73 -37.80 -31.90
C ASP A 355 -21.55 -39.08 -32.09
N TYR A 356 -22.87 -38.94 -32.25
CA TYR A 356 -23.80 -40.07 -32.43
C TYR A 356 -23.49 -40.92 -33.65
N PHE A 357 -23.21 -40.30 -34.79
CA PHE A 357 -22.85 -40.97 -36.04
C PHE A 357 -21.35 -41.22 -36.21
N LYS A 358 -20.52 -40.88 -35.21
CA LYS A 358 -19.06 -41.02 -35.21
C LYS A 358 -18.38 -40.37 -36.44
N ILE A 359 -18.84 -39.19 -36.84
CA ILE A 359 -18.29 -38.42 -37.96
C ILE A 359 -17.02 -37.70 -37.47
N GLY A 360 -15.86 -38.16 -37.95
CA GLY A 360 -14.56 -37.58 -37.60
C GLY A 360 -14.37 -36.16 -38.15
N GLY A 361 -13.52 -35.36 -37.48
CA GLY A 361 -13.11 -34.03 -37.93
C GLY A 361 -14.07 -32.88 -37.59
N VAL A 362 -15.22 -33.15 -36.95
CA VAL A 362 -16.20 -32.12 -36.56
C VAL A 362 -15.85 -31.46 -35.23
N PHE A 363 -15.28 -32.21 -34.28
CA PHE A 363 -14.82 -31.70 -33.00
C PHE A 363 -13.67 -32.55 -32.44
N ARG A 364 -12.99 -32.00 -31.42
CA ARG A 364 -11.89 -32.65 -30.72
C ARG A 364 -12.18 -32.65 -29.22
N PRO A 365 -12.46 -33.80 -28.58
CA PRO A 365 -12.60 -33.87 -27.13
C PRO A 365 -11.30 -33.43 -26.43
N GLY A 366 -11.40 -32.67 -25.34
CA GLY A 366 -10.24 -32.17 -24.59
C GLY A 366 -9.50 -31.03 -25.30
N SER A 367 -10.15 -30.33 -26.21
CA SER A 367 -9.56 -29.19 -26.96
C SER A 367 -9.58 -27.86 -26.19
N ILE A 368 -10.20 -27.83 -25.01
CA ILE A 368 -10.09 -26.68 -24.10
C ILE A 368 -8.78 -26.82 -23.34
N SER A 369 -7.84 -25.91 -23.62
CA SER A 369 -6.60 -25.78 -22.85
C SER A 369 -6.87 -25.03 -21.55
N ASP A 370 -6.26 -25.45 -20.45
CA ASP A 370 -6.30 -24.71 -19.18
C ASP A 370 -5.50 -23.39 -19.24
N ASN A 371 -4.61 -23.25 -20.23
CA ASN A 371 -3.78 -22.05 -20.42
C ASN A 371 -3.87 -21.51 -21.86
N PRO A 372 -3.82 -20.17 -22.05
CA PRO A 372 -3.80 -19.56 -23.38
C PRO A 372 -2.48 -19.87 -24.12
N TYR A 373 -2.56 -20.16 -25.41
CA TYR A 373 -1.42 -20.56 -26.27
C TYR A 373 -0.79 -19.41 -27.07
N GLY A 374 -1.13 -18.14 -26.74
CA GLY A 374 -0.52 -16.94 -27.34
C GLY A 374 -0.76 -16.74 -28.85
N GLY A 375 -1.60 -17.56 -29.48
CA GLY A 375 -2.00 -17.42 -30.89
C GLY A 375 -3.07 -16.34 -31.10
N GLY A 376 -3.21 -15.84 -32.33
CA GLY A 376 -4.32 -14.95 -32.70
C GLY A 376 -5.69 -15.60 -32.51
N ILE A 377 -6.72 -14.79 -32.26
CA ILE A 377 -8.10 -15.25 -32.05
C ILE A 377 -8.65 -15.84 -33.37
N TYR A 378 -9.19 -17.05 -33.32
CA TYR A 378 -9.90 -17.68 -34.43
C TYR A 378 -11.12 -18.44 -33.92
N LEU A 379 -12.11 -18.65 -34.79
CA LEU A 379 -13.30 -19.44 -34.46
C LEU A 379 -12.94 -20.93 -34.40
N ASP A 380 -13.06 -21.54 -33.23
CA ASP A 380 -12.89 -22.99 -33.02
C ASP A 380 -14.11 -23.56 -32.29
N THR A 381 -14.24 -24.89 -32.30
CA THR A 381 -15.27 -25.60 -31.52
C THR A 381 -14.61 -26.47 -30.47
N SER A 382 -14.45 -25.91 -29.28
CA SER A 382 -13.82 -26.61 -28.16
C SER A 382 -14.81 -27.49 -27.40
N VAL A 383 -14.41 -28.71 -27.08
CA VAL A 383 -15.26 -29.70 -26.40
C VAL A 383 -14.56 -30.21 -25.14
N LEU A 384 -15.21 -30.03 -23.98
CA LEU A 384 -14.80 -30.60 -22.69
C LEU A 384 -15.39 -32.00 -22.52
N ASN A 385 -14.56 -32.97 -22.13
CA ASN A 385 -15.04 -34.26 -21.67
C ASN A 385 -15.41 -34.19 -20.18
N ALA A 386 -16.55 -34.74 -19.82
CA ALA A 386 -16.97 -34.88 -18.43
C ALA A 386 -17.72 -36.19 -18.23
N ASP A 387 -17.48 -36.84 -17.09
CA ASP A 387 -18.20 -38.06 -16.73
C ASP A 387 -19.64 -37.75 -16.32
N TYR A 388 -20.55 -38.66 -16.62
CA TYR A 388 -21.93 -38.55 -16.20
C TYR A 388 -22.02 -38.53 -14.66
N ARG A 389 -22.69 -37.51 -14.11
CA ARG A 389 -22.80 -37.21 -12.66
C ARG A 389 -21.51 -36.74 -11.98
N ALA A 390 -20.49 -36.34 -12.74
CA ALA A 390 -19.36 -35.62 -12.18
C ALA A 390 -19.75 -34.18 -11.79
N PHE A 391 -19.02 -33.62 -10.83
CA PHE A 391 -18.99 -32.19 -10.59
C PHE A 391 -17.84 -31.58 -11.38
N VAL A 392 -18.12 -30.52 -12.13
CA VAL A 392 -17.11 -29.77 -12.88
C VAL A 392 -16.96 -28.41 -12.23
N GLU A 393 -15.76 -28.12 -11.73
CA GLU A 393 -15.36 -26.79 -11.29
C GLU A 393 -14.74 -26.06 -12.48
N ILE A 394 -15.29 -24.91 -12.85
CA ILE A 394 -14.76 -24.05 -13.90
C ILE A 394 -14.29 -22.76 -13.24
N VAL A 395 -12.99 -22.50 -13.34
CA VAL A 395 -12.37 -21.27 -12.81
C VAL A 395 -12.14 -20.33 -13.98
N PHE A 396 -12.79 -19.17 -13.93
CA PHE A 396 -12.52 -18.10 -14.87
C PHE A 396 -11.55 -17.10 -14.26
N GLN A 397 -10.41 -16.94 -14.92
CA GLN A 397 -9.42 -15.93 -14.60
C GLN A 397 -9.30 -14.97 -15.79
N ASN A 398 -9.42 -13.68 -15.53
CA ASN A 398 -9.35 -12.65 -16.56
C ASN A 398 -8.10 -11.79 -16.35
N ASP A 399 -7.06 -12.09 -17.12
CA ASP A 399 -5.83 -11.31 -17.15
C ASP A 399 -5.91 -10.13 -18.15
N GLU A 400 -7.00 -10.05 -18.93
CA GLU A 400 -7.23 -9.00 -19.91
C GLU A 400 -7.77 -7.70 -19.26
N ASN A 401 -7.62 -6.60 -19.99
CA ASN A 401 -8.11 -5.28 -19.57
C ASN A 401 -9.56 -5.01 -20.04
N ILE A 402 -10.34 -6.05 -20.28
CA ILE A 402 -11.76 -5.96 -20.65
C ILE A 402 -12.58 -6.83 -19.73
N VAL A 403 -13.81 -6.42 -19.40
CA VAL A 403 -14.73 -7.29 -18.67
C VAL A 403 -15.14 -8.44 -19.59
N GLN A 404 -14.95 -9.67 -19.13
CA GLN A 404 -15.38 -10.87 -19.85
C GLN A 404 -16.70 -11.36 -19.26
N SER A 405 -17.64 -11.70 -20.13
CA SER A 405 -18.94 -12.24 -19.74
C SER A 405 -19.08 -13.65 -20.29
N TRP A 406 -19.38 -14.59 -19.40
CA TRP A 406 -19.53 -16.00 -19.73
C TRP A 406 -20.98 -16.40 -19.51
N HIS A 407 -21.59 -16.90 -20.57
CA HIS A 407 -22.99 -17.35 -20.57
C HIS A 407 -23.04 -18.84 -20.88
N LEU A 408 -23.78 -19.59 -20.09
CA LEU A 408 -24.00 -21.02 -20.29
C LEU A 408 -25.47 -21.24 -20.67
N ASN A 409 -25.70 -21.75 -21.89
CA ASN A 409 -27.04 -22.06 -22.36
C ASN A 409 -27.45 -23.50 -21.97
N GLY A 410 -28.76 -23.75 -21.92
CA GLY A 410 -29.35 -25.07 -21.62
C GLY A 410 -29.29 -25.54 -20.15
N TYR A 411 -28.48 -24.93 -19.28
CA TYR A 411 -28.43 -25.23 -17.84
C TYR A 411 -27.92 -24.04 -17.01
N SER A 412 -28.12 -24.09 -15.68
CA SER A 412 -27.61 -23.09 -14.74
C SER A 412 -26.41 -23.63 -13.96
N PHE A 413 -25.48 -22.77 -13.54
CA PHE A 413 -24.34 -23.11 -12.68
C PHE A 413 -24.42 -22.40 -11.33
N PHE A 414 -23.68 -22.89 -10.33
CA PHE A 414 -23.60 -22.23 -9.03
C PHE A 414 -22.32 -21.41 -8.94
N VAL A 415 -22.45 -20.11 -8.64
CA VAL A 415 -21.28 -19.27 -8.32
C VAL A 415 -20.92 -19.49 -6.86
N VAL A 416 -19.94 -20.34 -6.62
CA VAL A 416 -19.50 -20.74 -5.27
C VAL A 416 -18.39 -19.87 -4.72
N GLY A 417 -17.56 -19.26 -5.56
CA GLY A 417 -16.46 -18.38 -5.17
C GLY A 417 -16.34 -17.19 -6.12
N MET A 418 -15.98 -16.04 -5.58
CA MET A 418 -15.69 -14.83 -6.34
C MET A 418 -14.73 -13.98 -5.52
N ASP A 419 -13.54 -13.72 -6.04
CA ASP A 419 -12.51 -12.93 -5.36
C ASP A 419 -11.57 -12.27 -6.36
N GLY A 420 -10.75 -11.34 -5.87
CA GLY A 420 -9.66 -10.76 -6.66
C GLY A 420 -8.36 -11.54 -6.57
N GLY A 421 -7.51 -11.33 -7.58
CA GLY A 421 -6.20 -11.97 -7.69
C GLY A 421 -6.22 -13.31 -8.43
N GLN A 422 -5.07 -13.96 -8.45
CA GLN A 422 -4.90 -15.27 -9.09
C GLN A 422 -5.55 -16.36 -8.25
N TRP A 423 -6.33 -17.23 -8.89
CA TRP A 423 -6.98 -18.34 -8.19
C TRP A 423 -5.94 -19.36 -7.71
N THR A 424 -6.13 -19.90 -6.50
CA THR A 424 -5.32 -21.01 -5.97
C THR A 424 -6.21 -22.04 -5.29
N VAL A 425 -5.66 -23.22 -4.99
CA VAL A 425 -6.36 -24.26 -4.22
C VAL A 425 -6.87 -23.74 -2.87
N ALA A 426 -6.16 -22.79 -2.24
CA ALA A 426 -6.55 -22.17 -0.97
C ALA A 426 -7.80 -21.28 -1.09
N SER A 427 -8.09 -20.74 -2.27
CA SER A 427 -9.29 -19.93 -2.54
C SER A 427 -10.60 -20.70 -2.25
N ARG A 428 -10.57 -22.04 -2.28
CA ARG A 428 -11.71 -22.90 -1.92
C ARG A 428 -12.20 -22.70 -0.49
N ASN A 429 -11.34 -22.22 0.42
CA ASN A 429 -11.74 -21.94 1.80
C ASN A 429 -12.79 -20.82 1.90
N GLY A 430 -12.86 -19.93 0.89
CA GLY A 430 -13.84 -18.85 0.83
C GLY A 430 -15.15 -19.24 0.11
N TYR A 431 -15.27 -20.47 -0.38
CA TYR A 431 -16.42 -20.85 -1.19
C TYR A 431 -17.71 -20.97 -0.37
N ASN A 432 -18.80 -20.44 -0.92
CA ASN A 432 -20.14 -20.79 -0.49
C ASN A 432 -20.60 -22.09 -1.15
N LEU A 433 -20.42 -23.21 -0.42
CA LEU A 433 -20.86 -24.53 -0.84
C LEU A 433 -22.23 -24.94 -0.27
N ARG A 434 -22.92 -24.05 0.46
CA ARG A 434 -24.15 -24.39 1.18
C ARG A 434 -25.41 -23.93 0.47
N ASP A 435 -25.46 -22.65 0.11
CA ASP A 435 -26.68 -21.97 -0.34
C ASP A 435 -26.39 -20.97 -1.47
N ALA A 436 -25.43 -21.30 -2.33
CA ALA A 436 -25.17 -20.56 -3.55
C ALA A 436 -26.42 -20.47 -4.44
N VAL A 437 -26.58 -19.35 -5.13
CA VAL A 437 -27.68 -19.13 -6.07
C VAL A 437 -27.26 -19.61 -7.47
N SER A 438 -28.17 -20.28 -8.17
CA SER A 438 -27.95 -20.69 -9.56
C SER A 438 -27.95 -19.48 -10.50
N ARG A 439 -27.01 -19.46 -11.44
CA ARG A 439 -26.86 -18.40 -12.45
C ARG A 439 -26.72 -18.97 -13.85
N CYS A 440 -27.01 -18.15 -14.86
CA CYS A 440 -26.77 -18.48 -16.26
C CYS A 440 -25.67 -17.63 -16.90
N THR A 441 -25.37 -16.47 -16.32
CA THR A 441 -24.30 -15.57 -16.79
C THR A 441 -23.43 -15.12 -15.62
N THR A 442 -22.13 -15.01 -15.84
CA THR A 442 -21.19 -14.40 -14.89
C THR A 442 -20.24 -13.44 -15.61
N GLN A 443 -19.80 -12.39 -14.91
CA GLN A 443 -18.78 -11.47 -15.41
C GLN A 443 -17.51 -11.61 -14.57
N ILE A 444 -16.35 -11.53 -15.21
CA ILE A 444 -15.05 -11.46 -14.54
C ILE A 444 -14.35 -10.17 -14.94
N GLU A 445 -13.96 -9.40 -13.94
CA GLU A 445 -13.29 -8.10 -14.09
C GLU A 445 -11.92 -8.12 -13.42
N ARG A 446 -11.02 -7.32 -13.98
CA ARG A 446 -9.69 -7.12 -13.44
C ARG A 446 -9.68 -6.01 -12.38
N ILE A 447 -9.20 -6.33 -11.17
CA ILE A 447 -9.26 -5.43 -10.00
C ILE A 447 -8.00 -4.54 -9.88
N LEU A 448 -6.83 -5.02 -10.27
CA LEU A 448 -5.55 -4.29 -10.16
C LEU A 448 -5.07 -3.76 -11.53
N LYS A 449 -4.37 -2.63 -11.54
CA LYS A 449 -3.71 -2.06 -12.73
C LYS A 449 -2.59 -2.98 -13.27
N ASP A 450 -2.11 -2.73 -14.48
CA ASP A 450 -0.93 -3.41 -15.07
C ASP A 450 0.27 -3.35 -14.11
N ASP A 451 0.91 -4.49 -13.88
CA ASP A 451 2.08 -4.66 -12.99
C ASP A 451 1.88 -4.30 -11.50
N ALA A 452 0.63 -4.13 -11.05
CA ALA A 452 0.33 -4.02 -9.61
C ALA A 452 0.21 -5.41 -8.98
N SER A 453 0.81 -5.60 -7.81
CA SER A 453 0.82 -6.89 -7.10
C SER A 453 0.21 -6.75 -5.70
N GLU A 454 -0.40 -7.83 -5.23
CA GLU A 454 -1.01 -7.90 -3.89
C GLU A 454 -0.56 -9.19 -3.19
N GLY A 455 0.01 -9.04 -2.00
CA GLY A 455 0.26 -10.13 -1.07
C GLY A 455 -0.69 -10.05 0.11
N LYS A 456 -1.37 -11.15 0.47
CA LYS A 456 -2.32 -11.21 1.59
C LYS A 456 -1.93 -12.21 2.67
N GLY A 457 -2.36 -11.89 3.89
CA GLY A 457 -2.36 -12.80 5.03
C GLY A 457 -0.96 -13.23 5.44
N GLU A 458 -0.77 -14.53 5.54
CA GLU A 458 0.50 -15.12 5.99
C GLU A 458 1.64 -14.89 5.00
N ARG A 459 1.36 -14.89 3.69
CA ARG A 459 2.38 -14.65 2.66
C ARG A 459 2.94 -13.23 2.75
N ALA A 460 2.09 -12.23 3.02
CA ALA A 460 2.52 -10.85 3.22
C ALA A 460 3.40 -10.71 4.47
N ARG A 461 3.03 -11.39 5.56
CA ARG A 461 3.81 -11.40 6.80
C ARG A 461 5.16 -12.09 6.64
N MET A 462 5.20 -13.27 6.04
CA MET A 462 6.44 -14.01 5.81
C MET A 462 7.38 -13.23 4.88
N ALA A 463 6.86 -12.63 3.80
CA ALA A 463 7.65 -11.75 2.93
C ALA A 463 8.19 -10.53 3.68
N SER A 464 7.49 -10.07 4.72
CA SER A 464 7.95 -8.98 5.58
C SER A 464 9.05 -9.39 6.54
N PHE A 465 8.91 -10.54 7.20
CA PHE A 465 9.91 -11.06 8.13
C PHE A 465 11.21 -11.41 7.41
N VAL A 466 11.12 -12.18 6.32
CA VAL A 466 12.30 -12.61 5.55
C VAL A 466 13.06 -11.41 5.01
N GLY A 467 12.34 -10.42 4.50
CA GLY A 467 12.96 -9.19 4.01
C GLY A 467 13.64 -8.39 5.12
N ALA A 468 12.95 -8.19 6.25
CA ALA A 468 13.51 -7.48 7.39
C ALA A 468 14.78 -8.18 7.92
N ILE A 469 14.70 -9.48 8.16
CA ILE A 469 15.81 -10.32 8.66
C ILE A 469 17.02 -10.27 7.71
N ALA A 470 16.80 -10.36 6.40
CA ALA A 470 17.90 -10.38 5.43
C ALA A 470 18.74 -9.09 5.42
N ILE A 471 18.12 -7.93 5.73
CA ILE A 471 18.81 -6.64 5.78
C ILE A 471 19.54 -6.47 7.09
N THR A 472 18.90 -6.85 8.19
CA THR A 472 19.47 -6.70 9.51
C THR A 472 20.60 -7.68 9.78
N ASP A 473 20.57 -8.88 9.18
CA ASP A 473 21.69 -9.82 9.18
C ASP A 473 22.97 -9.22 8.55
N LEU A 474 22.84 -8.23 7.66
CA LEU A 474 23.99 -7.49 7.11
C LEU A 474 24.68 -6.62 8.18
N VAL A 475 23.91 -5.94 9.02
CA VAL A 475 24.45 -5.02 10.05
C VAL A 475 24.83 -5.74 11.35
N LYS A 476 24.37 -6.97 11.58
CA LYS A 476 24.82 -7.76 12.75
C LYS A 476 26.33 -7.87 12.88
N THR A 477 27.02 -7.98 11.74
CA THR A 477 28.48 -8.09 11.70
C THR A 477 29.20 -6.86 12.22
N THR A 478 28.52 -5.71 12.33
CA THR A 478 29.11 -4.47 12.87
C THR A 478 28.90 -4.30 14.37
N LEU A 479 28.11 -5.15 15.01
CA LEU A 479 27.78 -5.01 16.43
C LEU A 479 28.95 -5.44 17.33
N GLY A 480 29.35 -4.53 18.22
CA GLY A 480 30.33 -4.79 19.27
C GLY A 480 31.80 -4.53 18.87
N PRO A 481 32.73 -4.78 19.80
CA PRO A 481 34.13 -4.33 19.70
C PRO A 481 34.95 -4.80 18.53
N LYS A 482 34.64 -6.00 18.07
CA LYS A 482 35.34 -6.66 16.98
C LYS A 482 34.47 -6.75 15.73
N GLY A 483 33.52 -5.82 15.60
CA GLY A 483 32.67 -5.69 14.44
C GLY A 483 33.47 -5.48 13.15
N MET A 484 32.98 -6.05 12.05
CA MET A 484 33.60 -5.94 10.74
C MET A 484 33.04 -4.74 9.97
N SER A 485 33.91 -3.84 9.50
CA SER A 485 33.48 -2.75 8.61
C SER A 485 33.10 -3.26 7.22
N THR A 486 32.01 -2.76 6.66
CA THR A 486 31.56 -3.12 5.31
C THR A 486 31.74 -1.96 4.34
N GLY A 487 31.94 -2.25 3.05
CA GLY A 487 32.08 -1.23 2.00
C GLY A 487 31.72 -1.75 0.62
N ARG A 488 30.98 -0.95 -0.16
CA ARG A 488 30.57 -1.30 -1.54
C ARG A 488 30.30 -0.05 -2.38
N GLY A 489 30.84 0.04 -3.61
CA GLY A 489 30.56 1.12 -4.56
C GLY A 489 31.78 1.59 -5.36
N GLN A 490 31.58 2.56 -6.27
CA GLN A 490 32.67 3.27 -6.95
C GLN A 490 33.36 4.29 -6.03
N GLU A 491 32.62 4.86 -5.08
CA GLU A 491 33.12 5.65 -3.96
C GLU A 491 33.04 4.75 -2.71
N VAL A 492 34.15 4.07 -2.40
CA VAL A 492 34.18 3.07 -1.33
C VAL A 492 34.17 3.80 0.01
N THR A 493 33.03 3.77 0.69
CA THR A 493 32.93 4.19 2.09
C THR A 493 33.10 2.95 2.96
N VAL A 494 34.09 2.96 3.85
CA VAL A 494 34.25 1.98 4.92
C VAL A 494 33.54 2.54 6.15
N THR A 495 32.69 1.74 6.79
CA THR A 495 31.95 2.18 7.98
C THR A 495 31.64 1.01 8.90
N ASN A 496 31.69 1.24 10.21
CA ASN A 496 31.15 0.32 11.22
C ASN A 496 29.73 0.71 11.67
N ASP A 497 29.32 1.96 11.47
CA ASP A 497 27.97 2.39 11.85
C ASP A 497 26.88 1.71 10.99
N GLY A 498 25.98 0.98 11.67
CA GLY A 498 24.87 0.27 11.04
C GLY A 498 23.89 1.23 10.35
N ALA A 499 23.76 2.46 10.85
CA ALA A 499 22.92 3.45 10.18
C ALA A 499 23.50 3.85 8.81
N THR A 500 24.78 4.16 8.74
CA THR A 500 25.42 4.54 7.48
C THR A 500 25.33 3.42 6.43
N ILE A 501 25.45 2.15 6.85
CA ILE A 501 25.28 0.99 5.95
C ILE A 501 23.86 0.97 5.38
N LEU A 502 22.84 1.05 6.22
CA LEU A 502 21.45 0.98 5.79
C LEU A 502 21.03 2.18 4.91
N LYS A 503 21.59 3.38 5.14
CA LYS A 503 21.39 4.57 4.27
C LYS A 503 21.89 4.32 2.84
N SER A 504 22.90 3.46 2.66
CA SER A 504 23.56 3.21 1.37
C SER A 504 22.92 2.09 0.54
N LEU A 505 22.10 1.23 1.15
CA LEU A 505 21.51 0.07 0.48
C LEU A 505 20.31 0.46 -0.39
N HIS A 506 20.25 -0.08 -1.62
CA HIS A 506 19.10 0.07 -2.50
C HIS A 506 18.16 -1.13 -2.32
N ILE A 507 16.91 -0.87 -1.97
CA ILE A 507 15.97 -1.93 -1.57
C ILE A 507 14.58 -1.75 -2.21
N ASP A 508 14.04 -2.87 -2.71
CA ASP A 508 12.82 -2.92 -3.52
C ASP A 508 11.59 -3.46 -2.77
N ASN A 509 11.75 -4.33 -1.77
CA ASN A 509 10.62 -4.93 -1.07
C ASN A 509 9.93 -3.90 -0.14
N PRO A 510 8.59 -3.77 -0.13
CA PRO A 510 7.88 -2.79 0.68
C PRO A 510 8.05 -2.96 2.19
N ALA A 511 8.20 -4.18 2.69
CA ALA A 511 8.42 -4.44 4.10
C ALA A 511 9.85 -4.13 4.53
N GLU A 512 10.80 -4.44 3.64
CA GLU A 512 12.19 -4.03 3.75
C GLU A 512 12.34 -2.52 3.69
N LYS A 513 11.58 -1.86 2.82
CA LYS A 513 11.51 -0.40 2.71
C LYS A 513 10.69 0.22 3.83
N SER A 514 9.80 -0.51 4.50
CA SER A 514 9.10 -0.02 5.70
C SER A 514 10.02 -0.14 6.91
N LEU A 515 10.71 -1.27 7.09
CA LEU A 515 11.79 -1.43 8.06
C LEU A 515 12.90 -0.40 7.76
N MET A 516 13.29 -0.18 6.51
CA MET A 516 14.32 0.80 6.13
C MET A 516 13.82 2.24 6.08
N ASN A 517 12.56 2.57 5.83
CA ASN A 517 12.09 3.96 6.02
C ASN A 517 11.93 4.29 7.50
N PHE A 518 11.69 3.27 8.34
CA PHE A 518 11.63 3.36 9.79
C PHE A 518 13.04 3.32 10.44
N VAL A 519 13.96 2.61 9.81
CA VAL A 519 15.36 2.65 10.19
C VAL A 519 15.96 3.92 9.55
N LEU A 520 16.04 4.07 8.23
CA LEU A 520 16.70 5.19 7.52
C LEU A 520 16.15 5.61 6.12
N VAL A 521 15.41 6.73 6.10
CA VAL A 521 15.32 7.79 5.05
C VAL A 521 14.92 7.42 3.59
N HIS A 522 13.81 8.01 3.10
CA HIS A 522 13.82 8.74 1.81
C HIS A 522 12.86 9.94 1.70
N LYS A 523 13.36 10.96 1.00
CA LYS A 523 12.85 12.32 0.71
C LYS A 523 11.36 12.39 0.34
N SER A 524 10.55 13.04 1.20
CA SER A 524 9.70 14.21 0.88
C SER A 524 8.40 14.32 1.70
N SER A 525 8.05 13.38 2.59
CA SER A 525 6.86 13.61 3.46
C SER A 525 6.73 12.81 4.76
N TRP A 526 7.72 12.02 5.20
CA TRP A 526 7.67 11.26 6.47
C TRP A 526 9.07 11.22 7.10
N LYS A 527 9.49 12.36 7.65
CA LYS A 527 10.71 12.54 8.45
C LYS A 527 10.36 12.03 9.88
N ASN A 528 11.23 11.27 10.57
CA ASN A 528 11.32 11.20 12.06
C ASN A 528 10.89 9.94 12.85
N TYR A 529 11.07 8.69 12.41
CA TYR A 529 10.82 7.55 13.31
C TYR A 529 11.67 6.39 12.79
N ILE A 530 12.84 5.93 13.29
CA ILE A 530 13.33 5.77 14.66
C ILE A 530 14.87 5.68 14.72
N SER A 531 15.63 5.20 13.71
CA SER A 531 17.11 5.25 13.84
C SER A 531 17.66 6.64 13.59
N LYS A 532 17.00 7.47 12.75
CA LYS A 532 17.27 8.91 12.74
C LYS A 532 16.86 9.57 14.05
N VAL A 533 15.83 9.06 14.74
CA VAL A 533 15.48 9.57 16.08
C VAL A 533 16.55 9.14 17.08
N GLN A 534 17.07 7.92 16.99
CA GLN A 534 18.17 7.45 17.84
C GLN A 534 19.44 8.26 17.56
N ASP A 535 19.83 8.41 16.29
CA ASP A 535 20.95 9.23 15.79
C ASP A 535 20.77 10.71 16.20
N ASP A 536 19.57 11.28 16.04
CA ASP A 536 19.25 12.67 16.41
C ASP A 536 19.12 12.88 17.94
N GLU A 537 18.64 11.91 18.73
CA GLU A 537 18.35 12.03 20.17
C GLU A 537 19.50 11.56 21.07
N VAL A 538 20.31 10.62 20.59
CA VAL A 538 21.34 9.93 21.37
C VAL A 538 22.63 9.62 20.58
N GLY A 539 22.59 9.58 19.25
CA GLY A 539 23.73 9.33 18.36
C GLY A 539 24.20 7.89 18.28
N ASP A 540 24.22 7.16 19.40
CA ASP A 540 24.67 5.77 19.46
C ASP A 540 23.51 4.75 19.64
N GLY A 541 23.80 3.47 19.39
CA GLY A 541 22.90 2.34 19.56
C GLY A 541 22.06 2.04 18.32
N THR A 542 22.41 2.64 17.17
CA THR A 542 21.70 2.44 15.89
C THR A 542 21.68 0.97 15.48
N THR A 543 22.84 0.29 15.53
CA THR A 543 22.97 -1.14 15.25
C THR A 543 22.21 -1.99 16.27
N SER A 544 22.32 -1.66 17.56
CA SER A 544 21.65 -2.37 18.65
C SER A 544 20.12 -2.34 18.53
N VAL A 545 19.53 -1.21 18.13
CA VAL A 545 18.08 -1.09 17.85
C VAL A 545 17.66 -2.05 16.74
N VAL A 546 18.42 -2.08 15.65
CA VAL A 546 18.09 -2.86 14.46
C VAL A 546 18.21 -4.36 14.74
N VAL A 547 19.26 -4.76 15.45
CA VAL A 547 19.49 -6.15 15.85
C VAL A 547 18.40 -6.63 16.83
N LEU A 548 18.03 -5.82 17.83
CA LEU A 548 16.95 -6.18 18.75
C LEU A 548 15.61 -6.34 18.03
N ALA A 549 15.27 -5.40 17.13
CA ALA A 549 14.05 -5.48 16.33
C ALA A 549 14.01 -6.74 15.47
N GLU A 550 15.15 -7.10 14.85
CA GLU A 550 15.27 -8.33 14.08
C GLU A 550 15.02 -9.57 14.93
N GLU A 551 15.70 -9.71 16.06
CA GLU A 551 15.62 -10.92 16.87
C GLU A 551 14.20 -11.10 17.45
N LEU A 552 13.52 -9.99 17.75
CA LEU A 552 12.08 -10.00 18.05
C LEU A 552 11.25 -10.53 16.86
N LEU A 553 11.54 -10.12 15.63
CA LEU A 553 10.83 -10.62 14.43
C LEU A 553 11.15 -12.09 14.13
N ARG A 554 12.39 -12.52 14.38
CA ARG A 554 12.84 -13.91 14.22
C ARG A 554 12.13 -14.85 15.19
N GLU A 555 11.98 -14.45 16.45
CA GLU A 555 11.15 -15.18 17.41
C GLU A 555 9.66 -15.10 17.07
N ALA A 556 9.21 -13.96 16.54
CA ALA A 556 7.84 -13.81 16.09
C ALA A 556 7.48 -14.75 14.93
N GLU A 557 8.40 -15.02 14.00
CA GLU A 557 8.22 -15.99 12.91
C GLU A 557 7.85 -17.38 13.47
N LYS A 558 8.58 -17.84 14.51
CA LYS A 558 8.32 -19.12 15.18
C LYS A 558 6.94 -19.15 15.84
N LEU A 559 6.53 -18.05 16.48
CA LEU A 559 5.21 -17.93 17.12
C LEU A 559 4.06 -17.89 16.09
N VAL A 560 4.28 -17.26 14.93
CA VAL A 560 3.32 -17.26 13.83
C VAL A 560 3.17 -18.67 13.24
N ALA A 561 4.28 -19.40 13.06
CA ALA A 561 4.25 -20.80 12.63
C ALA A 561 3.51 -21.70 13.64
N ALA A 562 3.61 -21.39 14.94
CA ALA A 562 2.83 -22.02 16.01
C ALA A 562 1.34 -21.58 16.07
N LYS A 563 0.87 -20.81 15.08
CA LYS A 563 -0.52 -20.31 14.95
C LYS A 563 -0.95 -19.39 16.10
N ILE A 564 -0.03 -18.60 16.65
CA ILE A 564 -0.36 -17.53 17.59
C ILE A 564 -0.73 -16.27 16.80
N HIS A 565 -1.82 -15.61 17.22
CA HIS A 565 -2.29 -14.40 16.53
C HIS A 565 -1.34 -13.22 16.77
N PRO A 566 -0.93 -12.45 15.74
CA PRO A 566 0.05 -11.35 15.89
C PRO A 566 -0.33 -10.31 16.94
N MET A 567 -1.62 -9.96 17.05
CA MET A 567 -2.08 -9.00 18.07
C MET A 567 -1.86 -9.48 19.52
N THR A 568 -1.89 -10.80 19.74
CA THR A 568 -1.57 -11.38 21.06
C THR A 568 -0.08 -11.29 21.36
N MET A 569 0.75 -11.44 20.33
CA MET A 569 2.22 -11.31 20.45
C MET A 569 2.61 -9.87 20.79
N ILE A 570 2.03 -8.90 20.07
CA ILE A 570 2.21 -7.47 20.34
C ILE A 570 1.85 -7.14 21.80
N SER A 571 0.71 -7.66 22.30
CA SER A 571 0.34 -7.45 23.70
C SER A 571 1.35 -8.06 24.68
N GLY A 572 2.02 -9.16 24.34
CA GLY A 572 3.06 -9.76 25.16
C GLY A 572 4.35 -8.94 25.13
N TYR A 573 4.78 -8.49 23.95
CA TYR A 573 5.97 -7.64 23.79
C TYR A 573 5.86 -6.31 24.54
N ARG A 574 4.67 -5.67 24.55
CA ARG A 574 4.45 -4.46 25.37
C ARG A 574 4.66 -4.69 26.85
N MET A 575 4.12 -5.79 27.37
CA MET A 575 4.28 -6.16 28.78
C MET A 575 5.74 -6.44 29.12
N ALA A 576 6.44 -7.13 28.21
CA ALA A 576 7.86 -7.43 28.38
C ALA A 576 8.74 -6.16 28.33
N ALA A 577 8.51 -5.26 27.38
CA ALA A 577 9.25 -4.01 27.25
C ALA A 577 9.07 -3.08 28.45
N GLU A 578 7.85 -2.99 29.01
CA GLU A 578 7.60 -2.20 30.22
C GLU A 578 8.32 -2.81 31.43
N CYS A 579 8.34 -4.14 31.55
CA CYS A 579 9.08 -4.85 32.60
C CYS A 579 10.59 -4.61 32.48
N ALA A 580 11.14 -4.77 31.27
CA ALA A 580 12.55 -4.54 30.97
C ALA A 580 12.98 -3.11 31.31
N ARG A 581 12.19 -2.10 30.91
CA ARG A 581 12.43 -0.69 31.26
C ARG A 581 12.45 -0.45 32.77
N ASN A 582 11.49 -1.03 33.50
CA ASN A 582 11.43 -0.89 34.96
C ASN A 582 12.63 -1.56 35.65
N ALA A 583 13.09 -2.71 35.13
CA ALA A 583 14.25 -3.42 35.65
C ALA A 583 15.56 -2.63 35.48
N LEU A 584 15.71 -1.92 34.35
CA LEU A 584 16.84 -1.01 34.13
C LEU A 584 16.78 0.20 35.08
N LEU A 585 15.62 0.83 35.22
CA LEU A 585 15.44 1.99 36.10
C LEU A 585 15.80 1.70 37.56
N GLN A 586 15.59 0.46 38.02
CA GLN A 586 15.94 0.05 39.38
C GLN A 586 17.44 -0.15 39.61
N ARG A 587 18.24 -0.32 38.54
CA ARG A 587 19.68 -0.60 38.62
C ARG A 587 20.56 0.48 37.97
N VAL A 588 19.98 1.65 37.72
CA VAL A 588 20.69 2.83 37.25
C VAL A 588 21.58 3.38 38.36
N MET A 589 22.78 3.82 37.99
CA MET A 589 23.64 4.64 38.82
C MET A 589 23.42 6.10 38.41
N ASP A 590 23.01 6.97 39.33
CA ASP A 590 22.86 8.40 39.08
C ASP A 590 24.00 9.15 39.76
N ASN A 591 24.87 9.77 38.97
CA ASN A 591 26.03 10.49 39.48
C ASN A 591 25.69 11.92 39.94
N LYS A 592 24.41 12.31 39.94
CA LYS A 592 23.96 13.67 40.28
C LYS A 592 24.13 14.05 41.76
N GLU A 593 24.09 13.10 42.69
CA GLU A 593 24.18 13.39 44.13
C GLU A 593 25.61 13.66 44.64
N ASN A 594 26.65 13.19 43.93
CA ASN A 594 28.04 13.52 44.24
C ASN A 594 28.45 14.94 43.77
N ALA A 595 27.62 15.60 42.94
CA ALA A 595 27.87 16.94 42.40
C ALA A 595 27.75 18.10 43.41
N ALA A 596 27.55 17.83 44.70
CA ALA A 596 27.42 18.86 45.74
C ALA A 596 28.76 19.40 46.28
N HIS A 597 29.91 18.85 45.86
CA HIS A 597 31.24 19.32 46.26
C HIS A 597 31.99 19.90 45.05
N GLY A 598 32.00 21.23 44.93
CA GLY A 598 32.99 22.01 44.19
C GLY A 598 33.05 21.87 42.66
N ASP A 599 32.92 23.00 41.95
CA ASP A 599 33.02 23.14 40.48
C ASP A 599 34.29 22.55 39.81
N SER A 600 35.29 22.08 40.58
CA SER A 600 36.48 21.39 40.05
C SER A 600 36.41 19.85 40.12
N GLU A 601 35.67 19.27 41.08
CA GLU A 601 35.54 17.81 41.24
C GLU A 601 34.42 17.23 40.35
N ILE A 602 33.39 18.04 40.07
CA ILE A 602 32.30 17.74 39.10
C ILE A 602 32.88 17.50 37.71
N CYS A 603 33.83 18.33 37.27
CA CYS A 603 34.52 18.14 36.00
C CYS A 603 35.28 16.82 36.00
N SER A 604 35.96 16.41 37.08
CA SER A 604 36.72 15.15 37.09
C SER A 604 35.87 13.89 37.18
N GLU A 605 34.72 13.89 37.85
CA GLU A 605 33.84 12.70 37.92
C GLU A 605 32.97 12.55 36.67
N ILE A 606 32.52 13.68 36.09
CA ILE A 606 31.93 13.71 34.75
C ILE A 606 33.03 13.33 33.74
N GLN A 607 34.27 13.80 33.87
CA GLN A 607 35.38 13.37 33.02
C GLN A 607 35.63 11.87 33.14
N VAL A 608 35.66 11.30 34.35
CA VAL A 608 35.83 9.85 34.56
C VAL A 608 34.66 9.07 33.96
N GLY A 609 33.41 9.49 34.19
CA GLY A 609 32.24 8.83 33.59
C GLY A 609 32.17 9.02 32.06
N LEU A 610 32.66 10.13 31.53
CA LEU A 610 32.76 10.39 30.09
C LEU A 610 33.98 9.69 29.47
N ASP A 611 35.09 9.51 30.19
CA ASP A 611 36.29 8.74 29.82
C ASP A 611 35.97 7.24 29.83
N GLU A 612 35.18 6.77 30.81
CA GLU A 612 34.65 5.40 30.89
C GLU A 612 33.61 5.11 29.78
N ASN A 613 32.70 6.06 29.47
CA ASN A 613 31.77 5.92 28.33
C ASN A 613 32.48 6.08 26.97
N CYS A 614 33.50 6.95 26.85
CA CYS A 614 34.34 7.07 25.65
C CYS A 614 35.17 5.81 25.42
N ASN A 615 35.57 5.14 26.51
CA ASN A 615 36.33 3.90 26.46
C ASN A 615 35.58 2.73 25.78
N ASP A 616 34.25 2.81 25.65
CA ASP A 616 33.42 1.81 24.96
C ASP A 616 33.12 2.16 23.49
N HIS A 617 33.31 3.40 23.05
CA HIS A 617 32.85 3.86 21.71
C HIS A 617 33.94 3.90 20.63
N PHE A 618 35.22 3.97 21.00
CA PHE A 618 36.32 4.19 20.04
C PHE A 618 37.12 2.90 19.70
N GLU A 619 36.44 1.82 19.35
CA GLU A 619 37.11 0.50 19.29
C GLU A 619 37.95 0.20 18.04
N PHE A 620 38.07 1.14 17.08
CA PHE A 620 39.01 0.97 15.96
C PHE A 620 40.50 1.03 16.39
N GLN A 621 40.83 1.34 17.65
CA GLN A 621 42.18 1.76 18.05
C GLN A 621 42.86 1.04 19.22
N ASN A 622 42.34 -0.05 19.79
CA ASN A 622 43.15 -0.78 20.80
C ASN A 622 44.42 -1.46 20.22
N SER A 623 44.60 -1.45 18.88
CA SER A 623 45.88 -1.77 18.21
C SER A 623 46.66 -0.55 17.69
N PHE A 624 46.09 0.65 17.74
CA PHE A 624 46.72 1.89 17.32
C PHE A 624 46.87 2.81 18.51
N SER A 625 48.10 2.91 19.01
CA SER A 625 48.48 3.92 20.01
C SER A 625 47.88 5.30 19.65
N GLY A 626 47.13 5.94 20.55
CA GLY A 626 46.48 7.26 20.31
C GLY A 626 45.11 7.47 20.98
N TYR A 627 44.49 6.39 21.45
CA TYR A 627 43.18 6.34 22.08
C TYR A 627 42.92 7.33 23.23
N ASP A 628 43.82 7.36 24.21
CA ASP A 628 43.69 8.22 25.41
C ASP A 628 43.62 9.72 25.05
N VAL A 629 44.26 10.10 23.94
CA VAL A 629 44.26 11.47 23.43
C VAL A 629 42.91 11.84 22.81
N PHE A 630 42.20 10.87 22.20
CA PHE A 630 40.87 11.11 21.62
C PHE A 630 39.79 11.24 22.69
N CYS A 631 39.81 10.39 23.72
CA CYS A 631 38.84 10.44 24.82
C CYS A 631 38.94 11.81 25.52
N THR A 632 40.15 12.18 25.97
CA THR A 632 40.40 13.48 26.60
C THR A 632 40.00 14.67 25.71
N THR A 633 40.34 14.65 24.42
CA THR A 633 39.92 15.67 23.43
C THR A 633 38.39 15.78 23.32
N THR A 634 37.69 14.66 23.29
CA THR A 634 36.24 14.61 23.12
C THR A 634 35.51 15.13 24.35
N VAL A 635 35.96 14.71 25.53
CA VAL A 635 35.40 15.19 26.79
C VAL A 635 35.64 16.69 26.96
N ASP A 636 36.86 17.16 26.71
CA ASP A 636 37.20 18.58 26.80
C ASP A 636 36.37 19.43 25.83
N ALA A 637 36.10 18.92 24.63
CA ALA A 637 35.25 19.59 23.64
C ALA A 637 33.79 19.73 24.13
N VAL A 638 33.23 18.67 24.73
CA VAL A 638 31.85 18.69 25.26
C VAL A 638 31.74 19.58 26.49
N MET A 639 32.73 19.56 27.39
CA MET A 639 32.76 20.42 28.57
C MET A 639 32.82 21.92 28.21
N ARG A 640 33.46 22.27 27.08
CA ARG A 640 33.45 23.65 26.55
C ARG A 640 32.07 24.15 26.11
N LEU A 641 31.16 23.26 25.75
CA LEU A 641 29.78 23.61 25.34
C LEU A 641 28.91 24.08 26.52
N LYS A 642 29.36 23.95 27.78
CA LYS A 642 28.68 24.44 29.00
C LYS A 642 27.19 24.08 29.07
N GLY A 643 26.85 22.83 28.70
CA GLY A 643 25.47 22.30 28.74
C GLY A 643 24.64 22.55 27.48
N SER A 644 25.21 23.12 26.41
CA SER A 644 24.57 23.15 25.10
C SER A 644 24.66 21.77 24.43
N THR A 645 23.54 21.25 23.91
CA THR A 645 23.49 19.99 23.13
C THR A 645 23.75 20.19 21.65
N ASN A 646 24.05 21.41 21.20
CA ASN A 646 24.26 21.66 19.78
C ASN A 646 25.69 21.25 19.37
N LEU A 647 25.81 20.04 18.81
CA LEU A 647 27.05 19.50 18.27
C LEU A 647 27.57 20.28 17.07
N GLU A 648 26.73 21.06 16.38
CA GLU A 648 27.19 21.93 15.28
C GLU A 648 28.18 22.99 15.75
N ALA A 649 28.25 23.30 17.06
CA ALA A 649 29.25 24.20 17.62
C ALA A 649 30.68 23.60 17.61
N ILE A 650 30.82 22.27 17.49
CA ILE A 650 32.10 21.58 17.36
C ILE A 650 32.39 21.41 15.87
N GLN A 651 33.49 22.00 15.39
CA GLN A 651 33.95 21.84 14.03
C GLN A 651 34.98 20.72 13.94
N ILE A 652 34.78 19.76 13.05
CA ILE A 652 35.77 18.72 12.75
C ILE A 652 36.43 19.05 11.41
N ILE A 653 37.76 19.19 11.40
CA ILE A 653 38.55 19.42 10.18
C ILE A 653 39.42 18.20 9.92
N LYS A 654 39.23 17.54 8.77
CA LYS A 654 40.03 16.40 8.33
C LYS A 654 41.19 16.87 7.46
N LYS A 655 42.44 16.62 7.88
CA LYS A 655 43.63 16.89 7.06
C LYS A 655 44.46 15.60 6.89
N PRO A 656 44.70 15.13 5.65
CA PRO A 656 45.51 13.93 5.42
C PRO A 656 46.98 14.16 5.80
N GLY A 657 47.64 13.09 6.23
CA GLY A 657 49.05 13.05 6.59
C GLY A 657 49.29 13.02 8.10
N GLY A 658 50.29 12.24 8.53
CA GLY A 658 50.56 11.96 9.94
C GLY A 658 49.80 10.73 10.46
N SER A 659 49.81 10.56 11.77
CA SER A 659 49.09 9.50 12.48
C SER A 659 47.85 10.07 13.18
N LEU A 660 46.92 9.20 13.58
CA LEU A 660 45.73 9.62 14.33
C LEU A 660 46.08 10.28 15.67
N LYS A 661 47.22 9.91 16.29
CA LYS A 661 47.73 10.56 17.51
C LYS A 661 48.00 12.06 17.37
N ASP A 662 48.26 12.51 16.15
CA ASP A 662 48.60 13.90 15.88
C ASP A 662 47.34 14.76 15.78
N SER A 663 46.15 14.18 16.02
CA SER A 663 44.89 14.89 16.13
C SER A 663 44.79 15.60 17.48
N PHE A 664 44.21 16.80 17.50
CA PHE A 664 44.14 17.62 18.71
C PHE A 664 42.89 18.52 18.71
N LEU A 665 42.49 18.91 19.93
CA LEU A 665 41.52 19.97 20.18
C LEU A 665 42.24 21.31 20.25
N ASP A 666 41.88 22.25 19.39
CA ASP A 666 42.44 23.60 19.42
C ASP A 666 41.88 24.40 20.61
N GLU A 667 42.72 25.18 21.30
CA GLU A 667 42.29 26.05 22.41
C GLU A 667 41.46 27.25 21.96
N GLY A 668 41.52 27.60 20.67
CA GLY A 668 40.76 28.66 20.06
C GLY A 668 39.79 28.13 19.00
N PHE A 669 39.89 28.68 17.79
CA PHE A 669 39.07 28.26 16.66
C PHE A 669 39.88 28.32 15.37
N ILE A 670 39.74 27.30 14.53
CA ILE A 670 40.42 27.21 13.23
C ILE A 670 39.37 27.28 12.12
N LEU A 671 39.56 28.23 11.22
CA LEU A 671 38.73 28.40 10.03
C LEU A 671 39.46 27.87 8.79
N ASP A 672 38.83 26.95 8.05
CA ASP A 672 39.36 26.38 6.80
C ASP A 672 39.24 27.35 5.62
N LYS A 673 39.96 28.47 5.73
CA LYS A 673 40.08 29.52 4.73
C LYS A 673 41.52 30.06 4.73
N LYS A 674 41.88 30.75 3.66
CA LYS A 674 43.18 31.41 3.49
C LYS A 674 43.01 32.92 3.49
N ILE A 675 44.04 33.64 3.93
CA ILE A 675 44.03 35.11 3.89
C ILE A 675 44.35 35.59 2.45
N GLY A 676 43.52 36.50 1.94
CA GLY A 676 43.68 37.15 0.63
C GLY A 676 45.00 37.90 0.44
N LEU A 677 45.28 38.32 -0.79
CA LEU A 677 46.54 39.00 -1.14
C LEU A 677 46.45 40.48 -0.72
N GLY A 678 47.46 41.00 -0.02
CA GLY A 678 47.52 42.40 0.41
C GLY A 678 47.06 42.65 1.85
N HIS A 679 46.52 41.64 2.54
CA HIS A 679 46.16 41.71 3.96
C HIS A 679 47.32 41.26 4.87
N PRO A 680 47.37 41.73 6.14
CA PRO A 680 48.34 41.25 7.13
C PRO A 680 48.13 39.76 7.41
N LYS A 681 49.23 39.00 7.54
CA LYS A 681 49.20 37.56 7.82
C LYS A 681 48.93 37.20 9.28
N TRP A 682 49.06 38.18 10.17
CA TRP A 682 48.70 38.06 11.58
C TRP A 682 48.22 39.42 12.12
N ILE A 683 47.33 39.38 13.12
CA ILE A 683 46.78 40.55 13.82
C ILE A 683 46.72 40.26 15.32
N GLU A 684 47.25 41.18 16.14
CA GLU A 684 47.10 41.17 17.60
C GLU A 684 45.91 42.03 18.04
N ASN A 685 45.22 41.59 19.09
CA ASN A 685 44.03 42.23 19.69
C ASN A 685 42.96 42.56 18.64
N ALA A 686 42.44 41.51 18.00
CA ALA A 686 41.45 41.60 16.95
C ALA A 686 40.06 42.02 17.48
N ASN A 687 39.51 43.08 16.90
CA ASN A 687 38.10 43.48 16.98
C ASN A 687 37.42 43.06 15.67
N ILE A 688 36.62 42.01 15.77
CA ILE A 688 36.08 41.24 14.65
C ILE A 688 34.62 41.65 14.44
N LEU A 689 34.29 42.05 13.20
CA LEU A 689 32.90 42.19 12.77
C LEU A 689 32.49 40.99 11.94
N VAL A 690 31.51 40.26 12.44
CA VAL A 690 30.93 39.08 11.80
C VAL A 690 29.67 39.50 11.03
N ALA A 691 29.63 39.26 9.73
CA ALA A 691 28.58 39.81 8.86
C ALA A 691 27.96 38.79 7.90
N ASN A 692 26.69 39.03 7.57
CA ASN A 692 26.00 38.38 6.45
C ASN A 692 25.43 39.45 5.51
N THR A 693 26.30 39.98 4.64
CA THR A 693 25.92 41.01 3.66
C THR A 693 26.53 40.74 2.30
N ALA A 694 25.86 41.18 1.23
CA ALA A 694 26.41 41.10 -0.12
C ALA A 694 27.55 42.10 -0.30
N MET A 695 28.73 41.61 -0.69
CA MET A 695 29.91 42.43 -1.00
C MET A 695 30.29 42.31 -2.50
N ASP A 696 29.27 42.18 -3.33
CA ASP A 696 29.29 42.34 -4.80
C ASP A 696 28.64 43.68 -5.15
N THR A 697 28.66 44.06 -6.43
CA THR A 697 27.70 44.99 -7.03
C THR A 697 26.31 44.68 -6.51
N ASP A 698 25.75 45.64 -5.76
CA ASP A 698 24.50 45.50 -5.03
C ASP A 698 23.34 45.54 -6.05
N LYS A 699 23.20 44.44 -6.82
CA LYS A 699 22.18 44.28 -7.84
C LYS A 699 20.84 44.36 -7.13
N VAL A 700 20.06 45.38 -7.50
CA VAL A 700 18.72 45.59 -6.99
C VAL A 700 17.93 44.28 -7.17
N LYS A 701 17.58 43.60 -6.07
CA LYS A 701 16.86 42.30 -6.06
C LYS A 701 15.40 42.41 -6.52
N ILE A 702 15.07 43.38 -7.36
CA ILE A 702 13.80 43.43 -8.07
C ILE A 702 13.99 42.57 -9.32
N TYR A 703 13.44 41.36 -9.31
CA TYR A 703 13.49 40.44 -10.44
C TYR A 703 13.11 41.17 -11.74
N GLY A 704 14.06 41.23 -12.69
CA GLY A 704 13.84 41.83 -14.00
C GLY A 704 14.15 43.33 -14.13
N ALA A 705 14.78 43.97 -13.13
CA ALA A 705 15.28 45.33 -13.27
C ALA A 705 16.33 45.41 -14.40
N ARG A 706 15.96 46.06 -15.51
CA ARG A 706 16.86 46.35 -16.64
C ARG A 706 17.05 47.85 -16.74
N ALA A 707 18.28 48.33 -16.60
CA ALA A 707 18.61 49.72 -16.91
C ALA A 707 18.56 49.91 -18.43
N ARG A 708 17.55 50.64 -18.92
CA ARG A 708 17.52 51.13 -20.32
C ARG A 708 18.14 52.52 -20.34
N VAL A 709 19.22 52.67 -21.08
CA VAL A 709 19.98 53.92 -21.20
C VAL A 709 19.92 54.45 -22.63
N ASP A 710 19.91 55.77 -22.79
CA ASP A 710 19.84 56.46 -24.09
C ASP A 710 21.22 56.63 -24.76
N SER A 711 22.31 56.45 -24.01
CA SER A 711 23.69 56.63 -24.45
C SER A 711 24.68 55.78 -23.63
N MET A 712 25.86 55.49 -24.20
CA MET A 712 26.92 54.76 -23.50
C MET A 712 27.50 55.53 -22.30
N SER A 713 27.46 56.87 -22.33
CA SER A 713 27.90 57.71 -21.22
C SER A 713 27.08 57.47 -19.93
N LYS A 714 25.76 57.28 -20.07
CA LYS A 714 24.88 56.96 -18.94
C LYS A 714 25.18 55.58 -18.34
N VAL A 715 25.67 54.63 -19.13
CA VAL A 715 26.12 53.32 -18.61
C VAL A 715 27.34 53.51 -17.71
N ALA A 716 28.32 54.31 -18.14
CA ALA A 716 29.52 54.61 -17.36
C ALA A 716 29.19 55.37 -16.05
N GLU A 717 28.21 56.28 -16.09
CA GLU A 717 27.71 56.96 -14.88
C GLU A 717 27.05 55.98 -13.90
N ILE A 718 26.26 55.02 -14.38
CA ILE A 718 25.65 53.98 -13.55
C ILE A 718 26.72 53.06 -12.95
N GLU A 719 27.71 52.62 -13.74
CA GLU A 719 28.83 51.82 -13.24
C GLU A 719 29.63 52.58 -12.17
N GLY A 720 29.88 53.87 -12.37
CA GLY A 720 30.53 54.74 -11.38
C GLY A 720 29.72 54.90 -10.11
N ALA A 721 28.39 55.05 -10.22
CA ALA A 721 27.50 55.13 -9.07
C ALA A 721 27.43 53.83 -8.27
N GLU A 722 27.46 52.67 -8.92
CA GLU A 722 27.53 51.36 -8.25
C GLU A 722 28.85 51.19 -7.48
N LYS A 723 29.99 51.54 -8.09
CA LYS A 723 31.30 51.53 -7.40
C LYS A 723 31.32 52.48 -6.20
N GLU A 724 30.78 53.69 -6.33
CA GLU A 724 30.71 54.66 -5.23
C GLU A 724 29.78 54.20 -4.11
N LYS A 725 28.66 53.54 -4.42
CA LYS A 725 27.78 52.93 -3.42
C LYS A 725 28.52 51.85 -2.63
N MET A 726 29.31 51.01 -3.30
CA MET A 726 30.15 50.00 -2.64
C MET A 726 31.23 50.62 -1.76
N ARG A 727 31.92 51.66 -2.25
CA ARG A 727 32.89 52.43 -1.45
C ARG A 727 32.27 52.98 -0.17
N LYS A 728 31.09 53.61 -0.27
CA LYS A 728 30.35 54.12 0.91
C LYS A 728 29.99 53.02 1.89
N LYS A 729 29.61 51.84 1.41
CA LYS A 729 29.30 50.67 2.26
C LYS A 729 30.53 50.17 3.01
N VAL A 730 31.66 50.01 2.32
CA VAL A 730 32.94 49.64 2.96
C VAL A 730 33.37 50.70 3.97
N GLN A 731 33.24 51.98 3.65
CA GLN A 731 33.56 53.06 4.58
C GLN A 731 32.69 53.03 5.84
N LYS A 732 31.39 52.72 5.71
CA LYS A 732 30.52 52.51 6.87
C LYS A 732 31.06 51.40 7.77
N ILE A 733 31.48 50.26 7.19
CA ILE A 733 32.07 49.13 7.93
C ILE A 733 33.35 49.55 8.65
N ILE A 734 34.27 50.25 7.98
CA ILE A 734 35.53 50.74 8.57
C ILE A 734 35.26 51.71 9.73
N THR A 735 34.18 52.50 9.67
CA THR A 735 33.80 53.46 10.72
C THR A 735 33.47 52.78 12.05
N HIS A 736 33.16 51.47 12.06
CA HIS A 736 32.98 50.70 13.30
C HIS A 736 34.29 50.46 14.08
N GLY A 737 35.45 50.84 13.54
CA GLY A 737 36.74 50.72 14.24
C GLY A 737 37.24 49.29 14.36
N ILE A 738 36.96 48.47 13.33
CA ILE A 738 37.30 47.04 13.28
C ILE A 738 38.68 46.84 12.66
N ASN A 739 39.35 45.73 13.01
CA ASN A 739 40.61 45.32 12.35
C ASN A 739 40.46 43.98 11.60
N CYS A 740 39.38 43.24 11.82
CA CYS A 740 39.02 42.06 11.06
C CYS A 740 37.53 42.09 10.68
N PHE A 741 37.26 41.87 9.39
CA PHE A 741 35.93 41.76 8.82
C PHE A 741 35.71 40.35 8.27
N VAL A 742 34.76 39.61 8.84
CA VAL A 742 34.40 38.27 8.40
C VAL A 742 33.02 38.31 7.77
N ASN A 743 32.90 37.88 6.52
CA ASN A 743 31.63 37.88 5.80
C ASN A 743 31.23 36.49 5.31
N ARG A 744 29.93 36.21 5.38
CA ARG A 744 29.34 35.00 4.80
C ARG A 744 29.51 34.90 3.30
N GLN A 745 29.29 36.03 2.64
CA GLN A 745 29.26 36.09 1.20
C GLN A 745 30.66 36.41 0.69
N LEU A 746 30.88 36.15 -0.59
CA LEU A 746 32.12 36.50 -1.28
C LEU A 746 32.34 38.02 -1.21
N ILE A 747 33.61 38.42 -1.12
CA ILE A 747 34.06 39.80 -1.16
C ILE A 747 34.82 39.96 -2.47
N TYR A 748 34.23 40.72 -3.41
CA TYR A 748 34.87 40.93 -4.71
C TYR A 748 36.11 41.83 -4.60
N ASN A 749 36.98 41.77 -5.62
CA ASN A 749 38.28 42.43 -5.64
C ASN A 749 38.24 43.93 -5.26
N PHE A 750 37.20 44.67 -5.69
CA PHE A 750 37.13 46.12 -5.42
C PHE A 750 36.87 46.44 -3.93
N PRO A 751 35.86 45.84 -3.26
CA PRO A 751 35.77 45.92 -1.80
C PRO A 751 36.99 45.33 -1.06
N GLU A 752 37.58 44.24 -1.53
CA GLU A 752 38.77 43.62 -0.93
C GLU A 752 39.98 44.59 -0.92
N GLU A 753 40.24 45.26 -2.05
CA GLU A 753 41.26 46.30 -2.19
C GLU A 753 41.04 47.45 -1.19
N LEU A 754 39.80 47.91 -1.02
CA LEU A 754 39.48 48.97 -0.06
C LEU A 754 39.70 48.57 1.41
N PHE A 755 39.49 47.30 1.76
CA PHE A 755 39.82 46.79 3.09
C PHE A 755 41.33 46.65 3.28
N ALA A 756 42.06 46.22 2.24
CA ALA A 756 43.52 46.13 2.27
C ALA A 756 44.16 47.52 2.45
N ASP A 757 43.70 48.54 1.72
CA ASP A 757 44.14 49.93 1.85
C ASP A 757 43.90 50.50 3.25
N ALA A 758 42.80 50.09 3.89
CA ALA A 758 42.45 50.47 5.26
C ALA A 758 43.15 49.62 6.35
N VAL A 759 44.00 48.66 5.95
CA VAL A 759 44.69 47.72 6.85
C VAL A 759 43.71 46.90 7.71
N VAL A 760 42.54 46.58 7.16
CA VAL A 760 41.53 45.69 7.77
C VAL A 760 41.64 44.32 7.10
N LEU A 761 41.76 43.25 7.91
CA LEU A 761 41.76 41.88 7.38
C LEU A 761 40.35 41.48 6.95
N ALA A 762 40.17 41.18 5.66
CA ALA A 762 38.91 40.67 5.13
C ALA A 762 38.97 39.14 4.96
N ILE A 763 38.02 38.44 5.58
CA ILE A 763 37.82 37.00 5.42
C ILE A 763 36.46 36.81 4.71
N GLU A 764 36.51 36.28 3.49
CA GLU A 764 35.34 36.05 2.68
C GLU A 764 34.85 34.60 2.73
N HIS A 765 33.59 34.41 2.32
CA HIS A 765 32.98 33.10 2.10
C HIS A 765 33.14 32.14 3.28
N ALA A 766 32.99 32.66 4.50
CA ALA A 766 32.75 31.81 5.66
C ALA A 766 31.37 31.17 5.50
N ASP A 767 31.27 29.84 5.58
CA ASP A 767 29.98 29.15 5.49
C ASP A 767 29.09 29.52 6.67
N PHE A 768 27.78 29.24 6.57
CA PHE A 768 26.81 29.64 7.61
C PHE A 768 27.24 29.16 9.00
N ASP A 769 27.58 27.88 9.11
CA ASP A 769 28.04 27.24 10.34
C ASP A 769 29.36 27.86 10.85
N GLY A 770 30.26 28.23 9.94
CA GLY A 770 31.54 28.85 10.30
C GLY A 770 31.38 30.22 10.97
N ILE A 771 30.38 31.00 10.56
CA ILE A 771 30.08 32.33 11.09
C ILE A 771 29.37 32.23 12.45
N GLU A 772 28.44 31.29 12.57
CA GLU A 772 27.76 31.02 13.85
C GLU A 772 28.77 30.54 14.89
N ARG A 773 29.69 29.64 14.53
CA ARG A 773 30.79 29.23 15.40
C ARG A 773 31.69 30.40 15.78
N LEU A 774 32.11 31.22 14.82
CA LEU A 774 32.92 32.41 15.09
C LEU A 774 32.22 33.39 16.03
N ALA A 775 30.92 33.58 15.90
CA ALA A 775 30.12 34.40 16.82
C ALA A 775 30.13 33.81 18.24
N LEU A 776 29.96 32.48 18.39
CA LEU A 776 30.02 31.78 19.69
C LEU A 776 31.42 31.80 20.32
N VAL A 777 32.48 31.77 19.52
CA VAL A 777 33.86 31.81 19.99
C VAL A 777 34.27 33.22 20.42
N THR A 778 34.06 34.20 19.54
CA THR A 778 34.51 35.59 19.71
C THR A 778 33.54 36.46 20.52
N GLY A 779 32.32 35.97 20.76
CA GLY A 779 31.27 36.68 21.50
C GLY A 779 30.55 37.79 20.72
N GLY A 780 30.81 37.91 19.41
CA GLY A 780 30.20 38.89 18.51
C GLY A 780 28.83 38.48 17.96
N GLU A 781 28.08 39.43 17.41
CA GLU A 781 26.77 39.19 16.79
C GLU A 781 26.86 39.22 15.25
N ILE A 782 26.06 38.40 14.56
CA ILE A 782 26.02 38.36 13.10
C ILE A 782 25.23 39.56 12.57
N ALA A 783 25.94 40.56 12.03
CA ALA A 783 25.33 41.77 11.50
C ALA A 783 24.95 41.67 10.01
N SER A 784 23.73 42.08 9.66
CA SER A 784 23.33 42.25 8.24
C SER A 784 23.25 43.72 7.81
N THR A 785 23.09 44.64 8.77
CA THR A 785 22.97 46.09 8.56
C THR A 785 24.04 46.83 9.35
N PHE A 786 24.59 47.91 8.78
CA PHE A 786 25.76 48.62 9.33
C PHE A 786 25.50 50.12 9.57
N ASP A 787 24.23 50.53 9.61
CA ASP A 787 23.87 51.95 9.68
C ASP A 787 24.14 52.57 11.05
N ASN A 788 24.00 51.78 12.13
CA ASN A 788 24.24 52.24 13.51
C ASN A 788 25.37 51.41 14.15
N PRO A 789 26.49 52.03 14.57
CA PRO A 789 27.57 51.34 15.27
C PRO A 789 27.21 50.77 16.65
N GLU A 790 26.32 51.45 17.38
CA GLU A 790 25.96 51.05 18.75
C GLU A 790 25.07 49.80 18.82
N SER A 791 24.45 49.39 17.71
CA SER A 791 23.54 48.24 17.68
C SER A 791 24.22 46.91 17.37
N VAL A 792 25.52 46.89 17.12
CA VAL A 792 26.25 45.67 16.73
C VAL A 792 27.32 45.34 17.75
N LYS A 793 27.23 44.16 18.35
CA LYS A 793 28.26 43.65 19.26
C LYS A 793 29.44 43.08 18.45
N LEU A 794 30.60 43.71 18.57
CA LEU A 794 31.84 43.21 17.96
C LEU A 794 32.38 42.00 18.74
N GLY A 795 33.01 41.07 18.03
CA GLY A 795 33.74 39.95 18.63
C GLY A 795 35.17 40.35 18.98
N HIS A 796 35.75 39.70 19.98
CA HIS A 796 37.13 39.96 20.41
C HIS A 796 37.99 38.69 20.39
N CYS A 797 39.25 38.82 19.95
CA CYS A 797 40.22 37.75 19.90
C CYS A 797 41.65 38.29 20.10
N LYS A 798 42.51 37.58 20.83
CA LYS A 798 43.87 38.05 21.15
C LYS A 798 44.82 37.99 19.96
N LEU A 799 44.76 36.94 19.14
CA LEU A 799 45.63 36.76 17.99
C LEU A 799 44.86 36.07 16.86
N ILE A 800 44.97 36.61 15.65
CA ILE A 800 44.55 35.95 14.41
C ILE A 800 45.80 35.73 13.57
N GLU A 801 46.08 34.52 13.14
CA GLU A 801 47.24 34.20 12.29
C GLU A 801 46.93 33.13 11.25
N GLU A 802 47.66 33.14 10.13
CA GLU A 802 47.60 32.08 9.12
C GLU A 802 48.60 30.97 9.49
N ILE A 803 48.09 29.82 9.94
CA ILE A 803 48.88 28.62 10.27
C ILE A 803 48.86 27.60 9.13
N MET A 804 49.86 26.73 9.10
CA MET A 804 49.94 25.64 8.13
C MET A 804 49.73 24.31 8.85
N ILE A 805 48.66 23.59 8.49
CA ILE A 805 48.36 22.26 9.02
C ILE A 805 48.44 21.26 7.87
N GLY A 806 49.54 20.50 7.84
CA GLY A 806 49.82 19.61 6.70
C GLY A 806 50.31 20.42 5.51
N GLU A 807 49.57 20.40 4.39
CA GLU A 807 49.86 21.19 3.19
C GLU A 807 48.96 22.44 3.07
N ASP A 808 47.88 22.50 3.85
CA ASP A 808 46.88 23.55 3.77
C ASP A 808 47.19 24.72 4.72
N LYS A 809 46.86 25.94 4.27
CA LYS A 809 46.91 27.16 5.08
C LYS A 809 45.52 27.45 5.64
N LEU A 810 45.43 27.61 6.95
CA LEU A 810 44.20 27.82 7.72
C LEU A 810 44.35 29.08 8.58
N ILE A 811 43.25 29.68 8.99
CA ILE A 811 43.26 30.85 9.89
C ILE A 811 42.98 30.38 11.31
N HIS A 812 43.88 30.68 12.23
CA HIS A 812 43.79 30.33 13.64
C HIS A 812 43.46 31.58 14.47
N PHE A 813 42.44 31.46 15.31
CA PHE A 813 41.97 32.49 16.24
C PHE A 813 42.32 32.05 17.66
N SER A 814 43.32 32.66 18.29
CA SER A 814 43.79 32.31 19.64
C SER A 814 43.41 33.34 20.69
N GLY A 815 43.12 32.88 21.92
CA GLY A 815 42.78 33.76 23.04
C GLY A 815 41.40 34.42 22.86
N VAL A 816 40.38 33.57 22.82
CA VAL A 816 38.98 33.91 22.53
C VAL A 816 38.18 34.13 23.83
N GLU A 817 37.17 34.99 23.81
CA GLU A 817 36.50 35.48 25.04
C GLU A 817 35.46 34.50 25.61
N MET A 818 34.59 33.91 24.78
CA MET A 818 33.51 33.01 25.22
C MET A 818 33.87 31.52 25.12
N GLY A 819 34.62 31.13 24.08
CA GLY A 819 35.10 29.76 23.90
C GLY A 819 34.02 28.67 23.84
N GLN A 820 32.79 29.00 23.44
CA GLN A 820 31.63 28.09 23.42
C GLN A 820 31.54 27.21 22.16
N ALA A 821 32.45 27.39 21.21
CA ALA A 821 32.64 26.54 20.05
C ALA A 821 34.12 26.21 19.93
N CYS A 822 34.44 25.05 19.36
CA CYS A 822 35.82 24.56 19.27
C CYS A 822 36.08 23.87 17.94
N THR A 823 37.35 23.66 17.61
CA THR A 823 37.77 22.95 16.42
C THR A 823 38.62 21.74 16.79
N ILE A 824 38.20 20.56 16.33
CA ILE A 824 38.97 19.33 16.41
C ILE A 824 39.62 19.09 15.04
N VAL A 825 40.95 18.98 15.02
CA VAL A 825 41.70 18.69 13.81
C VAL A 825 42.04 17.20 13.80
N LEU A 826 41.50 16.47 12.82
CA LEU A 826 41.78 15.06 12.60
C LEU A 826 42.92 14.88 11.59
N ARG A 827 43.95 14.14 12.01
CA ARG A 827 45.11 13.76 11.19
C ARG A 827 45.09 12.25 10.94
N GLY A 828 45.46 11.82 9.74
CA GLY A 828 45.38 10.39 9.40
C GLY A 828 46.06 10.03 8.09
N ALA A 829 46.46 8.77 7.97
CA ALA A 829 47.22 8.29 6.81
C ALA A 829 46.39 8.21 5.52
N SER A 830 45.07 8.03 5.61
CA SER A 830 44.17 7.94 4.46
C SER A 830 42.83 8.61 4.74
N HIS A 831 42.12 9.02 3.68
CA HIS A 831 40.79 9.63 3.79
C HIS A 831 39.76 8.67 4.41
N HIS A 832 39.81 7.38 4.09
CA HIS A 832 38.89 6.39 4.67
C HIS A 832 39.03 6.27 6.19
N VAL A 833 40.26 6.34 6.71
CA VAL A 833 40.52 6.31 8.15
C VAL A 833 40.07 7.60 8.83
N LEU A 834 40.22 8.75 8.15
CA LEU A 834 39.72 10.03 8.64
C LEU A 834 38.20 10.11 8.65
N ASP A 835 37.53 9.56 7.63
CA ASP A 835 36.07 9.51 7.55
C ASP A 835 35.48 8.60 8.64
N GLU A 836 36.15 7.47 8.95
CA GLU A 836 35.75 6.62 10.07
C GLU A 836 36.02 7.30 11.42
N ALA A 837 37.19 7.92 11.59
CA ALA A 837 37.53 8.63 12.82
C ALA A 837 36.59 9.81 13.11
N GLU A 838 36.17 10.57 12.10
CA GLU A 838 35.16 11.62 12.24
C GLU A 838 33.82 11.07 12.71
N ARG A 839 33.40 9.92 12.19
CA ARG A 839 32.14 9.27 12.59
C ARG A 839 32.20 8.74 14.01
N SER A 840 33.23 7.96 14.35
CA SER A 840 33.40 7.48 15.74
C SER A 840 33.46 8.63 16.74
N LEU A 841 34.08 9.75 16.34
CA LEU A 841 34.10 10.97 17.14
C LEU A 841 32.72 11.61 17.28
N HIS A 842 31.94 11.65 16.20
CA HIS A 842 30.56 12.15 16.25
C HIS A 842 29.69 11.32 17.19
N ASP A 843 29.77 9.98 17.12
CA ASP A 843 28.99 9.06 17.97
C ASP A 843 29.32 9.28 19.45
N ALA A 844 30.62 9.38 19.77
CA ALA A 844 31.08 9.71 21.12
C ALA A 844 30.56 11.08 21.58
N LEU A 845 30.72 12.14 20.76
CA LEU A 845 30.23 13.48 21.08
C LEU A 845 28.72 13.51 21.34
N CYS A 846 27.94 12.76 20.56
CA CYS A 846 26.50 12.62 20.76
C CYS A 846 26.17 12.03 22.14
N VAL A 847 26.76 10.88 22.50
CA VAL A 847 26.51 10.24 23.79
C VAL A 847 26.93 11.12 24.94
N LEU A 848 28.15 11.67 24.88
CA LEU A 848 28.67 12.55 25.94
C LEU A 848 27.78 13.79 26.13
N SER A 849 27.35 14.44 25.04
CA SER A 849 26.49 15.62 25.12
C SER A 849 25.13 15.34 25.78
N GLN A 850 24.59 14.13 25.59
CA GLN A 850 23.36 13.70 26.24
C GLN A 850 23.58 13.30 27.70
N THR A 851 24.70 12.65 28.01
CA THR A 851 25.07 12.27 29.38
C THR A 851 25.32 13.49 30.27
N VAL A 852 25.76 14.62 29.72
CA VAL A 852 25.83 15.91 30.44
C VAL A 852 24.44 16.38 30.91
N ASN A 853 23.37 16.12 30.15
CA ASN A 853 22.01 16.45 30.55
C ASN A 853 21.34 15.37 31.41
N ASP A 854 21.63 14.10 31.12
CA ASP A 854 21.13 12.92 31.83
C ASP A 854 22.30 12.13 32.43
N THR A 855 22.59 12.40 33.70
CA THR A 855 23.73 11.86 34.46
C THR A 855 23.60 10.39 34.85
N ARG A 856 22.55 9.70 34.36
CA ARG A 856 22.26 8.31 34.68
C ARG A 856 23.03 7.37 33.76
N VAL A 857 23.81 6.48 34.37
CA VAL A 857 24.67 5.51 33.68
C VAL A 857 24.30 4.09 34.11
N VAL A 858 24.49 3.13 33.21
CA VAL A 858 24.33 1.69 33.46
C VAL A 858 25.61 0.96 33.08
N LEU A 859 25.83 -0.23 33.63
CA LEU A 859 26.96 -1.07 33.20
C LEU A 859 26.75 -1.56 31.77
N GLY A 860 27.84 -1.67 31.00
CA GLY A 860 27.81 -2.10 29.60
C GLY A 860 28.10 -3.59 29.38
N GLY A 861 28.68 -3.93 28.23
CA GLY A 861 29.20 -5.29 27.95
C GLY A 861 28.15 -6.41 27.94
N GLY A 862 26.90 -6.12 27.56
CA GLY A 862 25.80 -7.11 27.53
C GLY A 862 25.13 -7.38 28.88
N TRP A 863 25.59 -6.72 29.95
CA TRP A 863 24.97 -6.76 31.27
C TRP A 863 23.52 -6.23 31.30
N PRO A 864 23.18 -5.08 30.67
CA PRO A 864 21.84 -4.51 30.79
C PRO A 864 20.81 -5.40 30.10
N GLU A 865 21.17 -6.04 29.00
CA GLU A 865 20.33 -7.00 28.28
C GLU A 865 20.05 -8.25 29.12
N MET A 866 21.03 -8.74 29.89
CA MET A 866 20.83 -9.87 30.81
C MET A 866 19.99 -9.54 32.02
N VAL A 867 20.17 -8.34 32.56
CA VAL A 867 19.31 -7.81 33.63
C VAL A 867 17.85 -7.74 33.16
N MET A 868 17.61 -7.22 31.95
CA MET A 868 16.28 -7.16 31.36
C MET A 868 15.73 -8.57 31.09
N ALA A 869 16.51 -9.47 30.51
CA ALA A 869 16.08 -10.83 30.20
C ALA A 869 15.67 -11.60 31.47
N LYS A 870 16.44 -11.49 32.56
CA LYS A 870 16.09 -12.09 33.86
C LYS A 870 14.73 -11.60 34.38
N ALA A 871 14.50 -10.28 34.34
CA ALA A 871 13.23 -9.70 34.81
C ALA A 871 12.05 -10.12 33.92
N VAL A 872 12.26 -10.21 32.61
CA VAL A 872 11.24 -10.69 31.67
C VAL A 872 10.96 -12.19 31.89
N ASP A 873 11.97 -13.02 32.13
CA ASP A 873 11.80 -14.45 32.45
C ASP A 873 11.01 -14.68 33.75
N GLU A 874 11.19 -13.82 34.76
CA GLU A 874 10.39 -13.85 35.98
C GLU A 874 8.92 -13.49 35.69
N LEU A 875 8.67 -12.56 34.75
CA LEU A 875 7.33 -12.20 34.29
C LEU A 875 6.66 -13.33 33.48
N VAL A 876 7.42 -14.13 32.73
CA VAL A 876 6.90 -15.31 32.01
C VAL A 876 6.19 -16.25 32.98
N ARG A 877 6.80 -16.53 34.14
CA ARG A 877 6.22 -17.44 35.16
C ARG A 877 4.90 -16.93 35.75
N GLN A 878 4.67 -15.62 35.71
CA GLN A 878 3.48 -14.98 36.28
C GLN A 878 2.37 -14.77 35.25
N THR A 879 2.68 -14.83 33.96
CA THR A 879 1.76 -14.47 32.87
C THR A 879 1.02 -15.70 32.34
N PRO A 880 -0.32 -15.79 32.43
CA PRO A 880 -1.06 -16.94 31.92
C PRO A 880 -1.34 -16.87 30.40
N GLY A 881 -1.42 -18.05 29.78
CA GLY A 881 -1.94 -18.23 28.42
C GLY A 881 -0.95 -17.90 27.30
N LYS A 882 -1.47 -17.67 26.08
CA LYS A 882 -0.66 -17.50 24.86
C LYS A 882 0.28 -16.29 24.87
N LYS A 883 0.01 -15.30 25.75
CA LYS A 883 0.87 -14.12 25.93
C LYS A 883 2.21 -14.50 26.58
N SER A 884 2.23 -15.54 27.42
CA SER A 884 3.45 -16.05 28.06
C SER A 884 4.53 -16.39 27.05
N HIS A 885 4.17 -17.05 25.94
CA HIS A 885 5.12 -17.40 24.88
C HIS A 885 5.69 -16.19 24.15
N ALA A 886 4.93 -15.10 24.05
CA ALA A 886 5.43 -13.85 23.47
C ALA A 886 6.34 -13.10 24.44
N VAL A 887 6.07 -13.14 25.74
CA VAL A 887 6.98 -12.59 26.76
C VAL A 887 8.30 -13.39 26.80
N GLU A 888 8.22 -14.72 26.71
CA GLU A 888 9.39 -15.60 26.62
C GLU A 888 10.24 -15.33 25.38
N ALA A 889 9.60 -15.17 24.21
CA ALA A 889 10.27 -14.76 22.98
C ALA A 889 11.02 -13.42 23.12
N PHE A 890 10.48 -12.47 23.88
CA PHE A 890 11.14 -11.18 24.13
C PHE A 890 12.44 -11.34 24.96
N SER A 891 12.41 -12.20 25.97
CA SER A 891 13.59 -12.53 26.77
C SER A 891 14.69 -13.18 25.92
N LEU A 892 14.32 -14.12 25.03
CA LEU A 892 15.26 -14.74 24.10
C LEU A 892 15.88 -13.72 23.14
N ALA A 893 15.10 -12.77 22.62
CA ALA A 893 15.61 -11.72 21.75
C ALA A 893 16.59 -10.77 22.45
N LEU A 894 16.35 -10.43 23.73
CA LEU A 894 17.32 -9.67 24.53
C LEU A 894 18.65 -10.42 24.69
N VAL A 895 18.59 -11.75 24.83
CA VAL A 895 19.81 -12.57 24.98
C VAL A 895 20.61 -12.68 23.69
N ALA A 896 19.99 -12.52 22.54
CA ALA A 896 20.69 -12.57 21.27
C ALA A 896 21.75 -11.46 21.12
N ILE A 897 21.58 -10.30 21.77
CA ILE A 897 22.57 -9.20 21.71
C ILE A 897 23.94 -9.65 22.27
N PRO A 898 24.07 -10.11 23.53
CA PRO A 898 25.35 -10.62 24.04
C PRO A 898 25.86 -11.83 23.27
N THR A 899 24.97 -12.67 22.71
CA THR A 899 25.37 -13.77 21.81
C THR A 899 26.11 -13.23 20.57
N ILE A 900 25.53 -12.24 19.89
CA ILE A 900 26.10 -11.65 18.66
C ILE A 900 27.42 -10.93 18.96
N ILE A 901 27.52 -10.23 20.10
CA ILE A 901 28.78 -9.60 20.54
C ILE A 901 29.88 -10.66 20.72
N ALA A 902 29.57 -11.79 21.35
CA ALA A 902 30.53 -12.89 21.52
C ALA A 902 30.90 -13.57 20.18
N ASP A 903 29.93 -13.75 19.28
CA ASP A 903 30.15 -14.33 17.94
C ASP A 903 31.08 -13.44 17.10
N ASN A 904 30.83 -12.13 17.07
CA ASN A 904 31.68 -11.17 16.36
C ASN A 904 33.10 -11.09 16.97
N ALA A 905 33.23 -11.35 18.27
CA ALA A 905 34.53 -11.49 18.94
C ALA A 905 35.29 -12.78 18.59
N GLY A 906 34.64 -13.76 17.94
CA GLY A 906 35.20 -15.08 17.65
C GLY A 906 35.28 -16.00 18.86
N LEU A 907 34.48 -15.72 19.89
CA LEU A 907 34.40 -16.52 21.12
C LEU A 907 33.24 -17.54 21.02
N ASP A 908 33.23 -18.57 21.86
CA ASP A 908 32.11 -19.53 21.93
C ASP A 908 30.91 -18.88 22.63
N SER A 909 30.03 -18.26 21.85
CA SER A 909 28.87 -17.52 22.33
C SER A 909 27.88 -18.39 23.11
N ALA A 910 27.75 -19.67 22.77
CA ALA A 910 26.80 -20.58 23.41
C ALA A 910 27.20 -20.89 24.86
N ASP A 911 28.49 -21.19 25.10
CA ASP A 911 29.02 -21.45 26.44
C ASP A 911 29.06 -20.16 27.28
N LEU A 912 29.50 -19.04 26.70
CA LEU A 912 29.60 -17.77 27.41
C LEU A 912 28.26 -17.23 27.88
N VAL A 913 27.24 -17.26 27.04
CA VAL A 913 25.90 -16.79 27.41
C VAL A 913 25.26 -17.72 28.44
N ALA A 914 25.53 -19.02 28.39
CA ALA A 914 25.08 -19.96 29.42
C ALA A 914 25.71 -19.66 30.79
N GLN A 915 27.01 -19.35 30.82
CA GLN A 915 27.72 -18.94 32.03
C GLN A 915 27.21 -17.59 32.55
N LEU A 916 27.03 -16.60 31.66
CA LEU A 916 26.49 -15.28 31.98
C LEU A 916 25.10 -15.38 32.62
N ARG A 917 24.19 -16.17 32.01
CA ARG A 917 22.86 -16.44 32.59
C ARG A 917 22.93 -17.04 33.99
N ALA A 918 23.86 -17.99 34.22
CA ALA A 918 24.02 -18.62 35.53
C ALA A 918 24.54 -17.64 36.60
N GLU A 919 25.43 -16.72 36.24
CA GLU A 919 25.95 -15.68 37.14
C GLU A 919 24.88 -14.63 37.46
N HIS A 920 24.11 -14.16 36.45
CA HIS A 920 23.04 -13.18 36.66
C HIS A 920 21.87 -13.69 37.52
N HIS A 921 21.72 -15.01 37.69
CA HIS A 921 20.77 -15.56 38.66
C HIS A 921 21.16 -15.28 40.12
N LYS A 922 22.45 -15.03 40.42
CA LYS A 922 22.92 -14.61 41.74
C LYS A 922 22.52 -13.15 42.02
N GLU A 923 22.35 -12.79 43.29
CA GLU A 923 22.03 -11.40 43.69
C GLU A 923 23.28 -10.51 43.61
N GLY A 924 23.13 -9.28 43.12
CA GLY A 924 24.22 -8.29 43.05
C GLY A 924 25.28 -8.53 41.97
N CYS A 925 24.93 -9.24 40.89
CA CYS A 925 25.87 -9.57 39.81
C CYS A 925 26.06 -8.39 38.83
N ASN A 926 27.31 -7.95 38.66
CA ASN A 926 27.76 -6.89 37.74
C ASN A 926 28.50 -7.46 36.52
N THR A 927 28.30 -8.75 36.25
CA THR A 927 29.13 -9.53 35.35
C THR A 927 28.70 -9.34 33.88
N GLY A 928 29.64 -9.08 32.98
CA GLY A 928 29.39 -8.89 31.54
C GLY A 928 30.40 -9.64 30.67
N ILE A 929 30.34 -9.43 29.35
CA ILE A 929 31.25 -10.05 28.38
C ILE A 929 32.52 -9.20 28.25
N ASP A 930 33.68 -9.78 28.53
CA ASP A 930 34.98 -9.16 28.29
C ASP A 930 35.58 -9.67 26.97
N VAL A 931 35.51 -8.83 25.93
CA VAL A 931 35.96 -9.16 24.58
C VAL A 931 37.48 -8.98 24.41
N ILE A 932 38.10 -8.10 25.19
CA ILE A 932 39.48 -7.64 25.01
C ILE A 932 40.46 -8.62 25.66
N THR A 933 40.27 -8.92 26.95
CA THR A 933 41.19 -9.79 27.71
C THR A 933 40.94 -11.28 27.40
N GLY A 934 39.70 -11.63 27.03
CA GLY A 934 39.32 -12.97 26.59
C GLY A 934 39.99 -13.45 25.30
N SER A 935 40.34 -12.52 24.41
CA SER A 935 40.93 -12.82 23.10
C SER A 935 42.46 -12.96 23.12
N ALA A 936 43.14 -12.35 24.10
CA ALA A 936 44.61 -12.30 24.15
C ALA A 936 45.28 -13.62 24.59
N ARG A 937 44.51 -14.64 25.00
CA ARG A 937 45.05 -15.90 25.57
C ARG A 937 44.81 -17.16 24.73
N VAL A 938 44.56 -17.03 23.43
CA VAL A 938 44.46 -18.20 22.52
C VAL A 938 45.83 -18.64 21.95
N CYS A 939 46.91 -17.88 22.18
CA CYS A 939 48.27 -18.26 21.78
C CYS A 939 49.24 -18.43 22.97
N LEU A 940 49.12 -19.51 23.74
CA LEU A 940 50.24 -20.41 24.08
C LEU A 940 49.74 -21.57 24.97
N TRP A 941 49.96 -22.78 24.48
CA TRP A 941 49.82 -24.03 25.22
C TRP A 941 50.92 -24.06 26.30
N LEU A 942 50.64 -23.61 27.53
CA LEU A 942 51.32 -23.93 28.81
C LEU A 942 51.02 -22.84 29.88
N VAL A 943 49.93 -22.97 30.66
CA VAL A 943 49.86 -22.72 32.13
C VAL A 943 48.50 -23.24 32.61
N SER A 944 48.48 -24.33 33.39
CA SER A 944 47.24 -25.02 33.79
C SER A 944 46.57 -24.54 35.09
N HIS A 945 46.80 -23.31 35.57
CA HIS A 945 46.28 -22.89 36.90
C HIS A 945 45.82 -21.43 37.04
N MET A 946 45.44 -20.77 35.93
CA MET A 946 44.62 -19.56 36.00
C MET A 946 43.42 -19.73 35.07
N SER A 947 42.25 -20.03 35.64
CA SER A 947 40.96 -19.97 34.98
C SER A 947 40.78 -18.59 34.34
N GLY A 948 41.09 -18.49 33.05
CA GLY A 948 40.80 -17.32 32.23
C GLY A 948 39.30 -17.19 32.14
N ARG A 949 38.71 -16.32 32.96
CA ARG A 949 37.30 -15.99 32.86
C ARG A 949 37.17 -14.94 31.75
N THR A 950 36.52 -15.32 30.67
CA THR A 950 36.05 -14.44 29.58
C THR A 950 34.84 -13.59 30.00
N VAL A 951 34.34 -13.81 31.22
CA VAL A 951 33.25 -13.10 31.85
C VAL A 951 33.81 -12.32 33.05
N GLY A 952 33.71 -10.99 33.02
CA GLY A 952 34.34 -10.08 33.98
C GLY A 952 33.33 -9.17 34.70
N ASP A 953 33.72 -8.53 35.79
CA ASP A 953 32.89 -7.51 36.46
C ASP A 953 33.01 -6.17 35.69
N MET A 954 31.91 -5.69 35.13
CA MET A 954 31.90 -4.49 34.29
C MET A 954 32.17 -3.21 35.10
N ALA A 955 31.85 -3.21 36.40
CA ALA A 955 32.13 -2.07 37.28
C ALA A 955 33.63 -1.98 37.60
N GLU A 956 34.33 -3.11 37.74
CA GLU A 956 35.78 -3.13 37.94
C GLU A 956 36.56 -2.81 36.66
N LEU A 957 35.98 -3.12 35.49
CA LEU A 957 36.54 -2.83 34.18
C LEU A 957 36.25 -1.41 33.67
N GLY A 958 35.36 -0.67 34.34
CA GLY A 958 34.99 0.70 33.94
C GLY A 958 34.18 0.78 32.64
N ILE A 959 33.44 -0.28 32.30
CA ILE A 959 32.62 -0.38 31.09
C ILE A 959 31.20 0.10 31.42
N SER A 960 30.84 1.28 30.91
CA SER A 960 29.59 1.95 31.25
C SER A 960 28.93 2.56 30.02
N GLU A 961 27.60 2.53 29.99
CA GLU A 961 26.79 3.04 28.89
C GLU A 961 25.72 4.01 29.43
N SER A 962 25.34 5.01 28.63
CA SER A 962 24.27 5.93 28.98
C SER A 962 22.93 5.21 29.13
N PHE A 963 22.21 5.50 30.21
CA PHE A 963 20.87 4.96 30.43
C PHE A 963 19.89 5.35 29.30
N LYS A 964 20.01 6.60 28.80
CA LYS A 964 19.14 7.11 27.72
C LYS A 964 19.31 6.28 26.44
N VAL A 965 20.54 5.89 26.10
CA VAL A 965 20.83 5.00 24.94
C VAL A 965 20.08 3.68 25.10
N LYS A 966 20.28 2.96 26.20
CA LYS A 966 19.67 1.63 26.41
C LYS A 966 18.15 1.66 26.52
N GLN A 967 17.61 2.68 27.18
CA GLN A 967 16.17 2.89 27.23
C GLN A 967 15.60 3.07 25.82
N ALA A 968 16.25 3.90 25.01
CA ALA A 968 15.83 4.15 23.64
C ALA A 968 15.97 2.89 22.78
N VAL A 969 17.05 2.12 22.90
CA VAL A 969 17.25 0.83 22.21
C VAL A 969 16.09 -0.14 22.46
N SER A 970 15.71 -0.34 23.73
CA SER A 970 14.63 -1.26 24.11
C SER A 970 13.26 -0.84 23.58
N LEU A 971 12.93 0.46 23.68
CA LEU A 971 11.64 1.00 23.24
C LEU A 971 11.54 1.01 21.71
N SER A 972 12.54 1.59 21.05
CA SER A 972 12.64 1.72 19.60
C SER A 972 12.61 0.36 18.89
N GLY A 973 13.37 -0.62 19.41
CA GLY A 973 13.37 -1.98 18.87
C GLY A 973 12.00 -2.67 18.98
N THR A 974 11.31 -2.46 20.12
CA THR A 974 9.96 -3.02 20.34
C THR A 974 8.92 -2.40 19.41
N GLU A 975 8.93 -1.08 19.25
CA GLU A 975 8.01 -0.36 18.36
C GLU A 975 8.19 -0.79 16.90
N ALA A 976 9.44 -0.97 16.46
CA ALA A 976 9.78 -1.50 15.14
C ALA A 976 9.11 -2.86 14.88
N ALA A 977 9.30 -3.80 15.82
CA ALA A 977 8.76 -5.15 15.72
C ALA A 977 7.22 -5.14 15.69
N GLU A 978 6.58 -4.32 16.53
CA GLU A 978 5.12 -4.19 16.54
C GLU A 978 4.53 -3.75 15.21
N MET A 979 5.15 -2.76 14.56
CA MET A 979 4.63 -2.21 13.31
C MET A 979 4.61 -3.26 12.20
N ILE A 980 5.70 -4.03 12.09
CA ILE A 980 5.80 -5.11 11.09
C ILE A 980 4.83 -6.24 11.41
N LEU A 981 4.66 -6.58 12.68
CA LEU A 981 3.70 -7.61 13.09
C LEU A 981 2.24 -7.27 12.78
N ARG A 982 1.90 -5.98 12.65
CA ARG A 982 0.56 -5.52 12.26
C ARG A 982 0.27 -5.66 10.78
N VAL A 983 1.30 -5.78 9.93
CA VAL A 983 1.12 -5.87 8.48
C VAL A 983 0.39 -7.16 8.14
N ASN A 984 -0.74 -7.05 7.45
CA ASN A 984 -1.54 -8.19 7.00
C ASN A 984 -1.67 -8.26 5.47
N GLU A 985 -1.52 -7.14 4.77
CA GLU A 985 -1.62 -7.02 3.33
C GLU A 985 -0.56 -6.06 2.80
N ILE A 986 0.06 -6.39 1.67
CA ILE A 986 1.03 -5.55 0.96
C ILE A 986 0.51 -5.35 -0.46
N ILE A 987 0.23 -4.10 -0.81
CA ILE A 987 -0.23 -3.72 -2.14
C ILE A 987 0.86 -2.89 -2.81
N THR A 988 1.42 -3.42 -3.91
CA THR A 988 2.43 -2.73 -4.71
C THR A 988 1.75 -2.08 -5.91
N CYS A 989 1.84 -0.75 -5.98
CA CYS A 989 1.36 0.00 -7.13
C CYS A 989 2.29 -0.20 -8.33
N THR A 990 1.72 -0.10 -9.54
CA THR A 990 2.48 -0.04 -10.79
C THR A 990 3.58 1.02 -10.70
N PRO A 991 4.84 0.69 -11.00
CA PRO A 991 5.90 1.69 -11.05
C PRO A 991 5.58 2.74 -12.11
N ARG A 992 5.88 4.02 -11.81
CA ARG A 992 5.68 5.11 -12.78
C ARG A 992 6.56 4.82 -13.99
N LYS A 993 5.94 4.68 -15.17
CA LYS A 993 6.68 4.65 -16.43
C LYS A 993 7.47 5.95 -16.53
N ARG A 994 8.80 5.87 -16.67
CA ARG A 994 9.58 7.03 -17.08
C ARG A 994 9.08 7.42 -18.46
N GLU A 995 8.52 8.61 -18.59
CA GLU A 995 8.36 9.21 -19.91
C GLU A 995 9.77 9.41 -20.44
N ASP A 996 10.15 8.61 -21.44
CA ASP A 996 11.29 8.91 -22.27
C ASP A 996 11.00 10.27 -22.90
N ARG A 997 11.59 11.33 -22.33
CA ARG A 997 11.66 12.63 -22.97
C ARG A 997 12.53 12.44 -24.22
N MET A 998 11.88 12.15 -25.35
CA MET A 998 12.46 12.30 -26.68
C MET A 998 12.84 13.75 -26.94
#